data_AF-R5GL25-F1
#
_entry.id   AF-R5GL25-F1
#
_cell.length_a   1.000
_cell.length_b   1.000
_cell.length_c   1.000
_cell.angle_alpha   90.00
_cell.angle_beta   90.00
_cell.angle_gamma   90.00
#
_symmetry.space_group_name_H-M   'P 1'
#
loop_
_entity.id
_entity.type
_entity.pdbx_description
1 polymer ?
#
loop_
_entity_poly.entity_id
_entity_poly.type
_entity_poly.pdbx_seq_one_letter_code
_entity_poly.pdbx_strand_id
1 'polypeptide(L)'
;MHCFVAACLLALSAALFWSGGAVCHAATIKTDSIIDRVFTYPERQNLRLYAFSSESYLRFQISTKRRNFICKYIPGLFPLERGEHQYIGEALLHSQFSQPGMIDQKVVALHSTLPPLDNLTPRITDNVNVSLYNATLLTGRILSPVNARNRKFYKYRHTYDYTSSTGDTLHHIEVIPRFHNTQLVQGYIEVQKKTGGVRRFDFTSYYDFIRLHVAGQLGMQGEASLVPEELHFTTRLNLVGNKIRSRFDAQIKYLHIQSKPDSTTNGSTTQGYDLTENNRLKTDTSHMRTDRAFFDSIRPYPLRETEIALYADTLRPPADTVTKPSRRRILSSRAEDFLFGNHNIDFRNRGSLRLPPIITPSMFQWSHQKGVSLQTRFTAHMPIGTENHLGADIRVGYTFKQRQLYWRVPLTFLFAPELNAKLHVEVGNGNIIYNSEQADAVRKALEGVTQYDSLLHVFDQFDFQYYKDFYVQGNAYFEPLAGLNLTVGIRFHDRTLQNWNALAEASGMAQHIRSVAPHLRAEWTPGTYYYRDQQRRIPLYSHWPTFTIDYERGIKWGKCETEYERWEAGISYQLRLYALRKLYFRLGGGLYTNQNSVYFVDFDNFRDNNMPEGWDDEMSGQFQLLDSRWYNESPYYVRLCTAYESPMLLLSRIKYLSNYIQKEHVYCNLLSVHALQPYAEIGYGLSTHLFNAAAFFSMANGAGFSFGAKFSICLFNNW
;
A
#
# COMPACT_ATOMS: atom_id res chain seq x y z
N MET A 1 -2.38 33.36 -80.60
CA MET A 1 -2.53 31.89 -80.55
C MET A 1 -1.99 31.21 -79.28
N HIS A 2 -1.43 31.93 -78.28
CA HIS A 2 -0.96 31.30 -77.03
C HIS A 2 -1.84 31.52 -75.78
N CYS A 3 -2.79 32.47 -75.78
CA CYS A 3 -3.73 32.65 -74.66
C CYS A 3 -4.98 31.76 -74.73
N PHE A 4 -5.36 31.26 -75.91
CA PHE A 4 -6.57 30.43 -76.08
C PHE A 4 -6.35 28.97 -75.66
N VAL A 5 -5.12 28.46 -75.77
CA VAL A 5 -4.77 27.08 -75.39
C VAL A 5 -4.68 26.91 -73.86
N ALA A 6 -4.27 27.95 -73.13
CA ALA A 6 -4.19 27.94 -71.68
C ALA A 6 -5.59 27.96 -71.01
N ALA A 7 -6.56 28.65 -71.60
CA ALA A 7 -7.93 28.72 -71.08
C ALA A 7 -8.69 27.38 -71.29
N CYS A 8 -8.47 26.68 -72.40
CA CYS A 8 -9.08 25.36 -72.63
C CYS A 8 -8.50 24.25 -71.73
N LEU A 9 -7.22 24.32 -71.36
CA LEU A 9 -6.60 23.37 -70.43
C LEU A 9 -7.05 23.58 -68.96
N LEU A 10 -7.37 24.82 -68.57
CA LEU A 10 -7.97 25.13 -67.26
C LEU A 10 -9.46 24.79 -67.19
N ALA A 11 -10.19 24.86 -68.31
CA ALA A 11 -11.60 24.44 -68.36
C ALA A 11 -11.76 22.91 -68.37
N LEU A 12 -10.84 22.16 -68.98
CA LEU A 12 -10.86 20.69 -68.93
C LEU A 12 -10.46 20.13 -67.55
N SER A 13 -9.58 20.81 -66.81
CA SER A 13 -9.24 20.40 -65.45
C SER A 13 -10.37 20.70 -64.46
N ALA A 14 -11.13 21.78 -64.66
CA ALA A 14 -12.31 22.08 -63.84
C ALA A 14 -13.50 21.14 -64.11
N ALA A 15 -13.68 20.65 -65.34
CA ALA A 15 -14.73 19.69 -65.68
C ALA A 15 -14.48 18.26 -65.14
N LEU A 16 -13.22 17.86 -65.00
CA LEU A 16 -12.83 16.58 -64.36
C LEU A 16 -12.95 16.60 -62.82
N PHE A 17 -13.12 17.77 -62.21
CA PHE A 17 -13.38 17.89 -60.77
C PHE A 17 -14.87 17.80 -60.39
N TRP A 18 -15.78 17.80 -61.38
CA TRP A 18 -17.24 17.86 -61.16
C TRP A 18 -18.05 16.68 -61.75
N SER A 19 -17.40 15.64 -62.27
CA SER A 19 -18.06 14.37 -62.61
C SER A 19 -17.72 13.33 -61.55
N GLY A 20 -18.73 12.98 -60.74
CA GLY A 20 -18.62 12.09 -59.60
C GLY A 20 -18.01 10.73 -59.95
N GLY A 21 -16.78 10.51 -59.48
CA GLY A 21 -16.41 9.20 -59.01
C GLY A 21 -17.24 8.93 -57.76
N ALA A 22 -18.15 7.97 -57.83
CA ALA A 22 -18.76 7.38 -56.65
C ALA A 22 -17.62 6.79 -55.79
N VAL A 23 -17.03 7.62 -54.94
CA VAL A 23 -16.36 7.16 -53.74
C VAL A 23 -17.50 6.52 -52.95
N CYS A 24 -17.63 5.20 -53.09
CA CYS A 24 -18.31 4.39 -52.10
C CYS A 24 -17.78 4.86 -50.75
N HIS A 25 -18.57 5.67 -50.05
CA HIS A 25 -18.40 5.90 -48.64
C HIS A 25 -18.54 4.52 -48.03
N ALA A 26 -17.40 3.82 -47.86
CA ALA A 26 -17.33 2.67 -46.98
C ALA A 26 -17.94 3.17 -45.69
N ALA A 27 -19.12 2.62 -45.34
CA ALA A 27 -19.90 3.06 -44.20
C ALA A 27 -18.94 3.26 -43.02
N THR A 28 -18.74 4.50 -42.59
CA THR A 28 -17.79 4.84 -41.53
C THR A 28 -18.28 4.12 -40.29
N ILE A 29 -17.65 2.98 -40.01
CA ILE A 29 -18.03 2.12 -38.89
C ILE A 29 -17.82 2.98 -37.65
N LYS A 30 -18.90 3.37 -36.99
CA LYS A 30 -18.83 4.18 -35.78
C LYS A 30 -18.03 3.41 -34.74
N THR A 31 -16.85 3.91 -34.39
CA THR A 31 -15.94 3.28 -33.42
C THR A 31 -16.65 2.98 -32.09
N ASP A 32 -17.57 3.85 -31.67
CA ASP A 32 -18.42 3.64 -30.49
C ASP A 32 -19.21 2.32 -30.55
N SER A 33 -19.75 1.94 -31.72
CA SER A 33 -20.49 0.68 -31.89
C SER A 33 -19.60 -0.56 -31.78
N ILE A 34 -18.32 -0.45 -32.17
CA ILE A 34 -17.36 -1.54 -31.99
C ILE A 34 -17.01 -1.67 -30.50
N ILE A 35 -16.75 -0.55 -29.82
CA ILE A 35 -16.38 -0.54 -28.40
C ILE A 35 -17.52 -0.95 -27.48
N ASP A 36 -18.75 -0.54 -27.76
CA ASP A 36 -19.91 -1.00 -26.98
C ASP A 36 -20.09 -2.53 -27.11
N ARG A 37 -19.77 -3.11 -28.28
CA ARG A 37 -19.70 -4.57 -28.46
C ARG A 37 -18.56 -5.19 -27.63
N VAL A 38 -17.39 -4.57 -27.57
CA VAL A 38 -16.28 -5.05 -26.71
C VAL A 38 -16.70 -5.08 -25.24
N PHE A 39 -17.33 -4.02 -24.75
CA PHE A 39 -17.77 -3.91 -23.36
C PHE A 39 -18.83 -4.93 -22.98
N THR A 40 -19.76 -5.20 -23.89
CA THR A 40 -20.87 -6.15 -23.68
C THR A 40 -20.51 -7.58 -24.10
N TYR A 41 -19.28 -7.85 -24.56
CA TYR A 41 -18.88 -9.17 -25.06
C TYR A 41 -19.09 -10.29 -24.03
N PRO A 42 -18.63 -10.18 -22.77
CA PRO A 42 -18.84 -11.24 -21.78
C PRO A 42 -20.32 -11.48 -21.51
N GLU A 43 -21.13 -10.43 -21.44
CA GLU A 43 -22.58 -10.52 -21.17
C GLU A 43 -23.34 -11.12 -22.36
N ARG A 44 -23.05 -10.69 -23.59
CA ARG A 44 -23.73 -11.18 -24.81
C ARG A 44 -23.43 -12.64 -25.13
N GLN A 45 -22.23 -13.10 -24.80
CA GLN A 45 -21.82 -14.50 -24.98
C GLN A 45 -22.11 -15.36 -23.74
N ASN A 46 -22.74 -14.78 -22.70
CA ASN A 46 -22.98 -15.41 -21.40
C ASN A 46 -21.72 -16.03 -20.78
N LEU A 47 -20.56 -15.40 -20.98
CA LEU A 47 -19.27 -15.83 -20.45
C LEU A 47 -19.04 -15.20 -19.09
N ARG A 48 -18.95 -16.02 -18.04
CA ARG A 48 -18.67 -15.57 -16.68
C ARG A 48 -17.63 -16.46 -16.03
N LEU A 49 -16.42 -15.93 -15.91
CA LEU A 49 -15.33 -16.60 -15.21
C LEU A 49 -15.65 -16.72 -13.71
N TYR A 50 -15.99 -17.92 -13.24
CA TYR A 50 -16.31 -18.17 -11.83
C TYR A 50 -15.07 -18.63 -11.04
N ALA A 51 -14.38 -19.65 -11.54
CA ALA A 51 -13.12 -20.11 -10.97
C ALA A 51 -12.23 -20.69 -12.07
N PHE A 52 -10.91 -20.64 -11.90
CA PHE A 52 -10.00 -21.40 -12.75
C PHE A 52 -8.76 -21.87 -12.00
N SER A 53 -8.15 -22.94 -12.47
CA SER A 53 -6.80 -23.36 -12.09
C SER A 53 -5.91 -23.35 -13.33
N SER A 54 -4.72 -22.81 -13.20
CA SER A 54 -3.76 -22.67 -14.30
C SER A 54 -2.33 -22.91 -13.86
N GLU A 55 -1.55 -23.48 -14.77
CA GLU A 55 -0.09 -23.56 -14.67
C GLU A 55 0.52 -22.56 -15.65
N SER A 56 1.40 -21.69 -15.16
CA SER A 56 2.10 -20.73 -16.00
C SER A 56 3.60 -20.94 -15.96
N TYR A 57 4.18 -21.21 -17.11
CA TYR A 57 5.63 -21.20 -17.29
C TYR A 57 6.07 -19.76 -17.61
N LEU A 58 7.03 -19.26 -16.83
CA LEU A 58 7.56 -17.91 -16.93
C LEU A 58 9.05 -17.97 -17.21
N ARG A 59 9.49 -17.27 -18.26
CA ARG A 59 10.90 -16.98 -18.53
C ARG A 59 11.16 -15.50 -18.31
N PHE A 60 12.20 -15.16 -17.55
CA PHE A 60 12.58 -13.78 -17.31
C PHE A 60 14.05 -13.50 -17.59
N GLN A 61 14.31 -12.32 -18.12
CA GLN A 61 15.64 -11.80 -18.40
C GLN A 61 15.76 -10.41 -17.81
N ILE A 62 16.86 -10.13 -17.10
CA ILE A 62 17.11 -8.83 -16.49
C ILE A 62 18.50 -8.37 -16.88
N SER A 63 18.59 -7.15 -17.39
CA SER A 63 19.84 -6.50 -17.76
C SER A 63 20.02 -5.21 -16.98
N THR A 64 21.19 -5.06 -16.39
CA THR A 64 21.60 -3.86 -15.66
C THR A 64 22.70 -3.19 -16.46
N LYS A 65 22.53 -1.91 -16.83
CA LYS A 65 23.62 -1.12 -17.48
C LYS A 65 24.37 -0.27 -16.47
N ARG A 66 23.66 0.21 -15.45
CA ARG A 66 24.25 1.01 -14.37
C ARG A 66 23.41 0.83 -13.12
N ARG A 67 24.08 0.52 -12.01
CA ARG A 67 23.49 0.40 -10.67
C ARG A 67 24.31 1.21 -9.66
N ASN A 68 23.62 2.09 -8.96
CA ASN A 68 24.07 2.86 -7.81
C ASN A 68 23.43 2.29 -6.53
N PHE A 69 23.86 2.78 -5.37
CA PHE A 69 23.38 2.34 -4.06
C PHE A 69 21.87 2.47 -3.87
N ILE A 70 21.25 3.50 -4.49
CA ILE A 70 19.81 3.78 -4.41
C ILE A 70 18.94 2.61 -4.88
N CYS A 71 19.42 1.79 -5.83
CA CYS A 71 18.68 0.60 -6.28
C CYS A 71 18.38 -0.39 -5.17
N LYS A 72 19.24 -0.48 -4.14
CA LYS A 72 18.97 -1.35 -2.99
C LYS A 72 17.62 -1.03 -2.40
N TYR A 73 17.25 0.24 -2.42
CA TYR A 73 16.08 0.77 -1.77
C TYR A 73 14.76 0.58 -2.54
N ILE A 74 14.80 0.39 -3.86
CA ILE A 74 13.57 0.31 -4.69
C ILE A 74 12.76 -0.96 -4.34
N PRO A 75 11.51 -0.85 -3.82
CA PRO A 75 10.70 -2.02 -3.47
C PRO A 75 10.38 -2.84 -4.73
N GLY A 76 10.34 -4.16 -4.58
CA GLY A 76 10.08 -5.09 -5.68
C GLY A 76 11.23 -5.28 -6.68
N LEU A 77 12.31 -4.49 -6.61
CA LEU A 77 13.46 -4.60 -7.52
C LEU A 77 14.38 -5.75 -7.12
N PHE A 78 14.65 -6.68 -8.04
CA PHE A 78 15.61 -7.80 -7.92
C PHE A 78 16.93 -7.40 -7.24
N PRO A 79 17.55 -8.27 -6.41
CA PRO A 79 18.86 -8.03 -5.82
C PRO A 79 19.94 -8.11 -6.92
N LEU A 80 20.10 -7.03 -7.67
CA LEU A 80 21.01 -6.97 -8.82
C LEU A 80 22.41 -6.56 -8.37
N GLU A 81 23.45 -7.14 -8.94
CA GLU A 81 24.85 -6.76 -8.65
C GLU A 81 25.22 -5.42 -9.30
N ARG A 82 26.36 -4.84 -8.89
CA ARG A 82 26.83 -3.57 -9.47
C ARG A 82 27.64 -3.83 -10.73
N GLY A 83 27.27 -3.13 -11.79
CA GLY A 83 28.00 -3.14 -13.05
C GLY A 83 27.06 -3.40 -14.20
N GLU A 84 27.62 -3.90 -15.29
CA GLU A 84 26.88 -4.39 -16.44
C GLU A 84 26.72 -5.91 -16.32
N HIS A 85 25.52 -6.35 -15.97
CA HIS A 85 25.21 -7.76 -15.79
C HIS A 85 23.93 -8.13 -16.51
N GLN A 86 23.87 -9.38 -16.97
CA GLN A 86 22.69 -10.00 -17.55
C GLN A 86 22.34 -11.23 -16.73
N TYR A 87 21.07 -11.34 -16.38
CA TYR A 87 20.52 -12.42 -15.60
C TYR A 87 19.38 -13.06 -16.36
N ILE A 88 19.25 -14.36 -16.17
CA ILE A 88 18.14 -15.18 -16.68
C ILE A 88 17.59 -16.05 -15.56
N GLY A 89 16.29 -16.31 -15.63
CA GLY A 89 15.66 -17.34 -14.83
C GLY A 89 14.33 -17.80 -15.42
N GLU A 90 13.86 -18.91 -14.87
CA GLU A 90 12.67 -19.63 -15.27
C GLU A 90 11.89 -20.03 -14.03
N ALA A 91 10.58 -19.89 -14.08
CA ALA A 91 9.68 -20.24 -12.99
C ALA A 91 8.45 -20.97 -13.50
N LEU A 92 7.97 -21.95 -12.73
CA LEU A 92 6.67 -22.58 -12.92
C LEU A 92 5.75 -22.13 -11.79
N LEU A 93 4.66 -21.46 -12.13
CA LEU A 93 3.67 -20.98 -11.17
C LEU A 93 2.39 -21.79 -11.29
N HIS A 94 1.79 -22.14 -10.16
CA HIS A 94 0.43 -22.64 -10.10
C HIS A 94 -0.45 -21.51 -9.57
N SER A 95 -1.57 -21.24 -10.25
CA SER A 95 -2.52 -20.18 -9.88
C SER A 95 -3.94 -20.70 -9.81
N GLN A 96 -4.69 -20.24 -8.81
CA GLN A 96 -6.10 -20.54 -8.62
C GLN A 96 -6.88 -19.23 -8.46
N PHE A 97 -7.90 -19.03 -9.28
CA PHE A 97 -8.82 -17.91 -9.18
C PHE A 97 -10.15 -18.37 -8.59
N SER A 98 -10.68 -17.56 -7.67
CA SER A 98 -12.02 -17.73 -7.12
C SER A 98 -12.72 -16.37 -6.99
N GLN A 99 -14.03 -16.33 -7.28
CA GLN A 99 -14.86 -15.17 -6.93
C GLN A 99 -14.87 -14.99 -5.40
N PRO A 100 -14.76 -13.75 -4.87
CA PRO A 100 -14.98 -12.46 -5.53
C PRO A 100 -13.70 -11.75 -6.04
N GLY A 101 -12.75 -12.48 -6.63
CA GLY A 101 -11.64 -11.89 -7.37
C GLY A 101 -10.26 -12.08 -6.75
N MET A 102 -10.09 -13.10 -5.90
CA MET A 102 -8.78 -13.44 -5.35
C MET A 102 -8.10 -14.47 -6.24
N ILE A 103 -6.88 -14.15 -6.67
CA ILE A 103 -5.96 -15.11 -7.28
C ILE A 103 -4.98 -15.52 -6.20
N ASP A 104 -4.94 -16.82 -5.96
CA ASP A 104 -3.96 -17.48 -5.13
C ASP A 104 -2.87 -18.07 -6.03
N GLN A 105 -1.60 -17.89 -5.68
CA GLN A 105 -0.48 -18.32 -6.51
C GLN A 105 0.65 -18.91 -5.69
N LYS A 106 1.31 -19.92 -6.23
CA LYS A 106 2.52 -20.52 -5.68
C LYS A 106 3.57 -20.75 -6.76
N VAL A 107 4.83 -20.46 -6.44
CA VAL A 107 5.98 -20.87 -7.26
C VAL A 107 6.31 -22.32 -6.94
N VAL A 108 6.09 -23.22 -7.89
CA VAL A 108 6.34 -24.66 -7.74
C VAL A 108 7.81 -24.98 -8.02
N ALA A 109 8.38 -24.32 -9.04
CA ALA A 109 9.78 -24.45 -9.41
C ALA A 109 10.36 -23.09 -9.81
N LEU A 110 11.62 -22.84 -9.46
CA LEU A 110 12.37 -21.64 -9.83
C LEU A 110 13.84 -21.97 -10.04
N HIS A 111 14.35 -21.66 -11.22
CA HIS A 111 15.77 -21.74 -11.52
C HIS A 111 16.24 -20.39 -12.04
N SER A 112 17.24 -19.77 -11.39
CA SER A 112 17.74 -18.46 -11.81
C SER A 112 19.23 -18.29 -11.50
N THR A 113 19.85 -17.45 -12.32
CA THR A 113 21.22 -16.93 -12.13
C THR A 113 21.31 -15.84 -11.06
N LEU A 114 20.19 -15.38 -10.51
CA LEU A 114 20.13 -14.34 -9.46
C LEU A 114 20.28 -14.93 -8.04
N PRO A 115 21.17 -14.36 -7.21
CA PRO A 115 21.26 -14.71 -5.79
C PRO A 115 20.54 -13.69 -4.85
N PRO A 116 19.93 -14.11 -3.72
CA PRO A 116 19.40 -15.44 -3.37
C PRO A 116 17.94 -15.65 -3.83
N LEU A 117 17.59 -16.91 -4.13
CA LEU A 117 16.32 -17.31 -4.77
C LEU A 117 15.08 -17.12 -3.89
N ASP A 118 15.19 -17.30 -2.56
CA ASP A 118 14.04 -17.22 -1.64
C ASP A 118 13.38 -15.84 -1.63
N ASN A 119 14.17 -14.79 -1.89
CA ASN A 119 13.68 -13.41 -1.98
C ASN A 119 13.03 -13.07 -3.34
N LEU A 120 13.02 -14.00 -4.30
CA LEU A 120 12.53 -13.78 -5.66
C LEU A 120 11.06 -14.16 -5.83
N THR A 121 10.56 -15.13 -5.07
CA THR A 121 9.22 -15.71 -5.17
C THR A 121 8.11 -14.66 -5.24
N PRO A 122 8.01 -13.69 -4.30
CA PRO A 122 6.93 -12.69 -4.32
C PRO A 122 7.02 -11.73 -5.52
N ARG A 123 8.24 -11.49 -6.01
CA ARG A 123 8.51 -10.56 -7.11
C ARG A 123 8.15 -11.15 -8.46
N ILE A 124 8.10 -12.48 -8.54
CA ILE A 124 7.77 -13.23 -9.74
C ILE A 124 6.25 -13.36 -9.87
N THR A 125 5.54 -13.69 -8.78
CA THR A 125 4.07 -13.89 -8.78
C THR A 125 3.30 -12.62 -9.11
N ASP A 126 3.71 -11.48 -8.57
CA ASP A 126 3.03 -10.17 -8.72
C ASP A 126 2.86 -9.71 -10.18
N ASN A 127 3.67 -10.20 -11.11
CA ASN A 127 3.76 -9.68 -12.47
C ASN A 127 2.93 -10.46 -13.50
N VAL A 128 2.36 -11.62 -13.16
CA VAL A 128 1.75 -12.54 -14.17
C VAL A 128 0.22 -12.41 -14.25
N ASN A 129 -0.41 -11.74 -13.29
CA ASN A 129 -1.87 -11.65 -13.22
C ASN A 129 -2.42 -10.47 -14.04
N VAL A 130 -2.92 -10.75 -15.25
CA VAL A 130 -3.57 -9.77 -16.14
C VAL A 130 -5.02 -10.15 -16.38
N SER A 131 -5.94 -9.24 -16.08
CA SER A 131 -7.38 -9.40 -16.31
C SER A 131 -7.92 -8.28 -17.20
N LEU A 132 -8.20 -8.59 -18.47
CA LEU A 132 -8.58 -7.57 -19.44
C LEU A 132 -10.01 -7.04 -19.23
N TYR A 133 -11.00 -7.90 -19.00
CA TYR A 133 -12.41 -7.47 -18.88
C TYR A 133 -12.78 -6.94 -17.48
N ASN A 134 -11.92 -7.15 -16.48
CA ASN A 134 -12.12 -6.62 -15.12
C ASN A 134 -11.86 -5.11 -15.05
N ALA A 135 -12.27 -4.46 -13.95
CA ALA A 135 -12.08 -3.03 -13.76
C ALA A 135 -10.59 -2.62 -13.73
N THR A 136 -9.71 -3.51 -13.27
CA THR A 136 -8.26 -3.29 -13.24
C THR A 136 -7.55 -4.34 -14.10
N LEU A 137 -6.64 -3.89 -14.96
CA LEU A 137 -5.81 -4.74 -15.81
C LEU A 137 -4.82 -5.56 -14.98
N LEU A 138 -4.07 -4.88 -14.12
CA LEU A 138 -3.23 -5.48 -13.08
C LEU A 138 -3.92 -5.23 -11.74
N THR A 139 -4.11 -6.29 -10.95
CA THR A 139 -4.86 -6.28 -9.70
C THR A 139 -4.47 -5.10 -8.81
N GLY A 140 -5.39 -4.14 -8.65
CA GLY A 140 -5.21 -2.98 -7.76
C GLY A 140 -4.23 -1.89 -8.23
N ARG A 141 -3.74 -1.92 -9.49
CA ARG A 141 -2.72 -0.95 -9.98
C ARG A 141 -3.15 -0.12 -11.20
N ILE A 142 -3.64 -0.76 -12.27
CA ILE A 142 -3.90 -0.10 -13.57
C ILE A 142 -5.35 -0.33 -13.99
N LEU A 143 -6.05 0.70 -14.46
CA LEU A 143 -7.44 0.58 -14.94
C LEU A 143 -7.47 -0.03 -16.34
N SER A 144 -8.30 -1.07 -16.54
CA SER A 144 -8.45 -1.69 -17.85
C SER A 144 -9.21 -0.77 -18.84
N PRO A 145 -8.75 -0.61 -20.09
CA PRO A 145 -9.50 0.12 -21.10
C PRO A 145 -10.68 -0.67 -21.68
N VAL A 146 -10.84 -1.95 -21.34
CA VAL A 146 -11.87 -2.85 -21.89
C VAL A 146 -13.08 -2.97 -20.95
N ASN A 147 -13.03 -2.38 -19.76
CA ASN A 147 -14.18 -2.35 -18.86
C ASN A 147 -15.09 -1.14 -19.13
N ALA A 148 -16.41 -1.38 -19.24
CA ALA A 148 -17.40 -0.35 -19.54
C ALA A 148 -17.35 0.85 -18.58
N ARG A 149 -17.15 0.61 -17.28
CA ARG A 149 -17.09 1.69 -16.27
C ARG A 149 -15.93 2.64 -16.54
N ASN A 150 -14.82 2.12 -17.08
CA ASN A 150 -13.59 2.88 -17.36
C ASN A 150 -13.66 3.73 -18.64
N ARG A 151 -14.73 3.62 -19.46
CA ARG A 151 -14.91 4.36 -20.73
C ARG A 151 -14.62 5.85 -20.61
N LYS A 152 -14.99 6.47 -19.48
CA LYS A 152 -14.81 7.90 -19.23
C LYS A 152 -13.34 8.36 -19.18
N PHE A 153 -12.39 7.45 -18.98
CA PHE A 153 -10.96 7.76 -18.89
C PHE A 153 -10.23 7.58 -20.22
N TYR A 154 -10.86 6.94 -21.21
CA TYR A 154 -10.25 6.58 -22.48
C TYR A 154 -10.98 7.23 -23.67
N LYS A 155 -10.25 7.32 -24.78
CA LYS A 155 -10.72 7.62 -26.14
C LYS A 155 -10.30 6.46 -27.02
N TYR A 156 -11.15 6.10 -27.96
CA TYR A 156 -10.91 4.97 -28.87
C TYR A 156 -10.93 5.49 -30.30
N ARG A 157 -9.98 5.02 -31.11
CA ARG A 157 -9.88 5.36 -32.53
C ARG A 157 -9.76 4.07 -33.32
N HIS A 158 -10.72 3.83 -34.22
CA HIS A 158 -10.59 2.76 -35.21
C HIS A 158 -9.56 3.16 -36.26
N THR A 159 -8.71 2.21 -36.63
CA THR A 159 -7.56 2.47 -37.51
C THR A 159 -7.67 1.69 -38.82
N TYR A 160 -7.79 0.36 -38.75
CA TYR A 160 -7.97 -0.50 -39.93
C TYR A 160 -8.57 -1.86 -39.56
N ASP A 161 -9.07 -2.57 -40.57
CA ASP A 161 -9.51 -3.97 -40.47
C ASP A 161 -8.50 -4.85 -41.23
N TYR A 162 -8.22 -6.05 -40.72
CA TYR A 162 -7.46 -7.06 -41.46
C TYR A 162 -7.97 -8.46 -41.14
N THR A 163 -7.72 -9.40 -42.05
CA THR A 163 -8.07 -10.80 -41.86
C THR A 163 -6.87 -11.54 -41.30
N SER A 164 -7.05 -12.16 -40.14
CA SER A 164 -6.04 -13.01 -39.50
C SER A 164 -5.76 -14.27 -40.34
N SER A 165 -4.62 -14.92 -40.11
CA SER A 165 -4.28 -16.23 -40.67
C SER A 165 -5.30 -17.32 -40.36
N THR A 166 -6.13 -17.12 -39.32
CA THR A 166 -7.23 -18.01 -38.90
C THR A 166 -8.54 -17.75 -39.65
N GLY A 167 -8.57 -16.81 -40.61
CA GLY A 167 -9.77 -16.45 -41.40
C GLY A 167 -10.72 -15.46 -40.71
N ASP A 168 -10.41 -15.02 -39.49
CA ASP A 168 -11.20 -14.04 -38.75
C ASP A 168 -10.87 -12.60 -39.16
N THR A 169 -11.90 -11.79 -39.42
CA THR A 169 -11.74 -10.34 -39.60
C THR A 169 -11.60 -9.64 -38.25
N LEU A 170 -10.49 -8.95 -38.04
CA LEU A 170 -10.15 -8.22 -36.81
C LEU A 170 -10.17 -6.71 -37.06
N HIS A 171 -10.73 -5.96 -36.11
CA HIS A 171 -10.63 -4.51 -36.01
C HIS A 171 -9.41 -4.14 -35.18
N HIS A 172 -8.54 -3.29 -35.70
CA HIS A 172 -7.48 -2.67 -34.92
C HIS A 172 -8.00 -1.34 -34.33
N ILE A 173 -8.00 -1.25 -32.99
CA ILE A 173 -8.51 -0.10 -32.26
C ILE A 173 -7.43 0.44 -31.34
N GLU A 174 -7.08 1.71 -31.53
CA GLU A 174 -6.17 2.42 -30.66
C GLU A 174 -6.87 2.93 -29.41
N VAL A 175 -6.21 2.77 -28.26
CA VAL A 175 -6.66 3.19 -26.94
C VAL A 175 -5.79 4.35 -26.48
N ILE A 176 -6.41 5.51 -26.29
CA ILE A 176 -5.72 6.75 -25.92
C ILE A 176 -6.29 7.24 -24.58
N PRO A 177 -5.47 7.43 -23.53
CA PRO A 177 -5.95 7.99 -22.27
C PRO A 177 -6.32 9.47 -22.46
N ARG A 178 -7.40 9.92 -21.81
CA ARG A 178 -7.88 11.31 -21.96
C ARG A 178 -6.95 12.34 -21.32
N PHE A 179 -6.21 11.91 -20.31
CA PHE A 179 -5.18 12.67 -19.62
C PHE A 179 -4.03 11.72 -19.30
N HIS A 180 -2.83 12.26 -19.14
CA HIS A 180 -1.68 11.47 -18.72
C HIS A 180 -1.91 11.07 -17.27
N ASN A 181 -1.74 9.82 -16.88
CA ASN A 181 -1.81 9.36 -15.50
C ASN A 181 -1.12 7.99 -15.39
N THR A 182 -0.49 7.71 -14.25
CA THR A 182 0.28 6.48 -14.03
C THR A 182 -0.57 5.20 -13.96
N GLN A 183 -1.88 5.34 -13.78
CA GLN A 183 -2.83 4.21 -13.69
C GLN A 183 -3.62 3.95 -14.97
N LEU A 184 -3.35 4.72 -16.03
CA LEU A 184 -3.95 4.52 -17.35
C LEU A 184 -2.94 3.87 -18.30
N VAL A 185 -3.47 3.26 -19.36
CA VAL A 185 -2.69 2.65 -20.44
C VAL A 185 -2.92 3.38 -21.76
N GLN A 186 -1.94 3.30 -22.64
CA GLN A 186 -2.06 3.69 -24.05
C GLN A 186 -1.57 2.53 -24.92
N GLY A 187 -2.14 2.36 -26.12
CA GLY A 187 -1.74 1.30 -27.03
C GLY A 187 -2.89 0.90 -27.94
N TYR A 188 -3.07 -0.40 -28.17
CA TYR A 188 -4.13 -0.89 -29.05
C TYR A 188 -4.70 -2.24 -28.59
N ILE A 189 -5.89 -2.53 -29.11
CA ILE A 189 -6.56 -3.82 -29.00
C ILE A 189 -6.98 -4.30 -30.38
N GLU A 190 -6.91 -5.60 -30.61
CA GLU A 190 -7.39 -6.27 -31.81
C GLU A 190 -8.67 -7.03 -31.47
N VAL A 191 -9.78 -6.67 -32.11
CA VAL A 191 -11.12 -7.12 -31.75
C VAL A 191 -11.75 -7.90 -32.89
N GLN A 192 -12.33 -9.07 -32.61
CA GLN A 192 -13.03 -9.86 -33.63
C GLN A 192 -14.33 -9.18 -34.06
N LYS A 193 -14.51 -8.99 -35.38
CA LYS A 193 -15.64 -8.24 -35.97
C LYS A 193 -17.02 -8.83 -35.66
N LYS A 194 -17.14 -10.16 -35.64
CA LYS A 194 -18.40 -10.88 -35.41
C LYS A 194 -18.84 -10.83 -33.95
N THR A 195 -17.93 -11.17 -33.03
CA THR A 195 -18.27 -11.37 -31.62
C THR A 195 -18.04 -10.10 -30.79
N GLY A 196 -17.04 -9.28 -31.12
CA GLY A 196 -16.56 -8.17 -30.30
C GLY A 196 -15.55 -8.60 -29.23
N GLY A 197 -15.10 -9.85 -29.22
CA GLY A 197 -14.07 -10.32 -28.28
C GLY A 197 -12.69 -9.80 -28.66
N VAL A 198 -11.92 -9.33 -27.68
CA VAL A 198 -10.51 -8.99 -27.85
C VAL A 198 -9.70 -10.28 -28.07
N ARG A 199 -8.81 -10.29 -29.07
CA ARG A 199 -7.89 -11.39 -29.38
C ARG A 199 -6.47 -11.11 -28.94
N ARG A 200 -6.02 -9.87 -29.17
CA ARG A 200 -4.69 -9.41 -28.79
C ARG A 200 -4.79 -8.01 -28.20
N PHE A 201 -3.90 -7.71 -27.27
CA PHE A 201 -3.73 -6.36 -26.76
C PHE A 201 -2.25 -6.04 -26.65
N ASP A 202 -1.94 -4.75 -26.77
CA ASP A 202 -0.61 -4.20 -26.56
C ASP A 202 -0.77 -2.84 -25.88
N PHE A 203 -0.24 -2.73 -24.67
CA PHE A 203 -0.38 -1.56 -23.83
C PHE A 203 0.99 -1.12 -23.29
N THR A 204 1.20 0.18 -23.32
CA THR A 204 2.28 0.86 -22.61
C THR A 204 1.69 1.70 -21.48
N SER A 205 2.34 1.66 -20.32
CA SER A 205 2.03 2.49 -19.16
C SER A 205 3.31 2.96 -18.49
N TYR A 206 3.18 3.98 -17.64
CA TYR A 206 4.26 4.48 -16.81
C TYR A 206 3.82 4.41 -15.36
N TYR A 207 4.43 3.52 -14.58
CA TYR A 207 4.04 3.23 -13.19
C TYR A 207 5.31 3.04 -12.37
N ASP A 208 5.44 3.65 -11.19
CA ASP A 208 6.58 3.49 -10.26
C ASP A 208 7.97 3.72 -10.89
N PHE A 209 8.11 4.80 -11.67
CA PHE A 209 9.32 5.11 -12.47
C PHE A 209 9.69 4.06 -13.53
N ILE A 210 8.81 3.08 -13.74
CA ILE A 210 8.97 2.00 -14.67
C ILE A 210 8.07 2.27 -15.87
N ARG A 211 8.68 2.30 -17.06
CA ARG A 211 7.90 2.18 -18.29
C ARG A 211 7.58 0.71 -18.49
N LEU A 212 6.32 0.37 -18.28
CA LEU A 212 5.78 -0.97 -18.44
C LEU A 212 5.17 -1.10 -19.84
N HIS A 213 5.50 -2.19 -20.52
CA HIS A 213 4.86 -2.62 -21.75
C HIS A 213 4.29 -4.01 -21.52
N VAL A 214 2.99 -4.18 -21.72
CA VAL A 214 2.28 -5.44 -21.58
C VAL A 214 1.59 -5.76 -22.89
N ALA A 215 1.94 -6.88 -23.48
CA ALA A 215 1.23 -7.42 -24.63
C ALA A 215 0.79 -8.85 -24.33
N GLY A 216 -0.31 -9.28 -24.95
CA GLY A 216 -0.79 -10.64 -24.75
C GLY A 216 -1.82 -11.08 -25.77
N GLN A 217 -2.02 -12.39 -25.83
CA GLN A 217 -3.02 -13.04 -26.66
C GLN A 217 -4.03 -13.78 -25.77
N LEU A 218 -5.31 -13.64 -26.08
CA LEU A 218 -6.40 -14.30 -25.36
C LEU A 218 -6.77 -15.63 -25.99
N GLY A 219 -7.35 -16.52 -25.18
CA GLY A 219 -7.80 -17.83 -25.64
C GLY A 219 -8.83 -17.75 -26.77
N MET A 220 -8.87 -18.80 -27.60
CA MET A 220 -9.65 -18.76 -28.84
C MET A 220 -11.16 -19.03 -28.62
N GLN A 221 -11.53 -19.85 -27.63
CA GLN A 221 -12.88 -20.41 -27.49
C GLN A 221 -13.46 -20.25 -26.08
N GLY A 222 -14.79 -20.09 -25.98
CA GLY A 222 -15.54 -20.11 -24.73
C GLY A 222 -15.02 -19.13 -23.68
N GLU A 223 -14.97 -19.58 -22.42
CA GLU A 223 -14.51 -18.77 -21.28
C GLU A 223 -13.00 -18.48 -21.32
N ALA A 224 -12.21 -19.29 -22.02
CA ALA A 224 -10.78 -19.02 -22.24
C ALA A 224 -10.57 -17.71 -23.01
N SER A 225 -11.56 -17.23 -23.77
CA SER A 225 -11.50 -15.91 -24.42
C SER A 225 -11.51 -14.71 -23.49
N LEU A 226 -11.76 -14.91 -22.19
CA LEU A 226 -11.69 -13.86 -21.17
C LEU A 226 -10.32 -13.72 -20.53
N VAL A 227 -9.44 -14.70 -20.74
CA VAL A 227 -8.15 -14.83 -20.05
C VAL A 227 -6.99 -14.94 -21.07
N PRO A 228 -5.78 -14.45 -20.72
CA PRO A 228 -4.63 -14.52 -21.61
C PRO A 228 -3.94 -15.90 -21.56
N GLU A 229 -3.60 -16.45 -22.72
CA GLU A 229 -2.77 -17.67 -22.81
C GLU A 229 -1.27 -17.33 -22.95
N GLU A 230 -0.96 -16.19 -23.56
CA GLU A 230 0.41 -15.68 -23.70
C GLU A 230 0.51 -14.23 -23.20
N LEU A 231 1.56 -13.95 -22.45
CA LEU A 231 1.86 -12.61 -21.94
C LEU A 231 3.34 -12.25 -22.13
N HIS A 232 3.59 -11.01 -22.54
CA HIS A 232 4.91 -10.42 -22.67
C HIS A 232 4.96 -9.11 -21.90
N PHE A 233 5.81 -9.06 -20.88
CA PHE A 233 6.08 -7.86 -20.11
C PHE A 233 7.49 -7.37 -20.42
N THR A 234 7.62 -6.10 -20.80
CA THR A 234 8.91 -5.43 -20.86
C THR A 234 8.88 -4.23 -19.92
N THR A 235 9.86 -4.16 -19.04
CA THR A 235 9.99 -3.04 -18.12
C THR A 235 11.29 -2.29 -18.35
N ARG A 236 11.26 -0.96 -18.21
CA ARG A 236 12.45 -0.11 -18.24
C ARG A 236 12.39 0.87 -17.08
N LEU A 237 13.35 0.73 -16.17
CA LEU A 237 13.53 1.61 -15.01
C LEU A 237 14.69 2.55 -15.26
N ASN A 238 14.40 3.86 -15.14
CA ASN A 238 15.39 4.94 -15.23
C ASN A 238 15.25 5.84 -13.99
N LEU A 239 16.08 5.63 -12.96
CA LEU A 239 15.99 6.37 -11.70
C LEU A 239 17.37 6.73 -11.15
N VAL A 240 17.66 8.03 -10.96
CA VAL A 240 18.91 8.54 -10.35
C VAL A 240 20.19 7.87 -10.92
N GLY A 241 20.27 7.79 -12.25
CA GLY A 241 21.40 7.18 -12.97
C GLY A 241 21.34 5.66 -13.11
N ASN A 242 20.43 4.98 -12.42
CA ASN A 242 20.19 3.55 -12.59
C ASN A 242 19.44 3.28 -13.91
N LYS A 243 19.88 2.26 -14.65
CA LYS A 243 19.26 1.82 -15.90
C LYS A 243 19.10 0.31 -15.88
N ILE A 244 17.87 -0.14 -15.66
CA ILE A 244 17.53 -1.56 -15.57
C ILE A 244 16.44 -1.85 -16.60
N ARG A 245 16.62 -2.93 -17.35
CA ARG A 245 15.61 -3.44 -18.29
C ARG A 245 15.33 -4.89 -17.96
N SER A 246 14.06 -5.22 -17.81
CA SER A 246 13.63 -6.60 -17.66
C SER A 246 12.60 -6.99 -18.71
N ARG A 247 12.58 -8.28 -19.03
CA ARG A 247 11.64 -8.91 -19.93
C ARG A 247 11.11 -10.16 -19.25
N PHE A 248 9.80 -10.34 -19.25
CA PHE A 248 9.12 -11.55 -18.80
C PHE A 248 8.24 -12.06 -19.93
N ASP A 249 8.42 -13.32 -20.31
CA ASP A 249 7.55 -14.03 -21.23
C ASP A 249 6.84 -15.11 -20.41
N ALA A 250 5.50 -15.10 -20.39
CA ALA A 250 4.70 -16.08 -19.68
C ALA A 250 3.78 -16.82 -20.66
N GLN A 251 3.71 -18.14 -20.51
CA GLN A 251 2.73 -18.99 -21.18
C GLN A 251 1.87 -19.68 -20.13
N ILE A 252 0.56 -19.56 -20.27
CA ILE A 252 -0.43 -19.96 -19.27
C ILE A 252 -1.28 -21.08 -19.86
N LYS A 253 -1.27 -22.23 -19.20
CA LYS A 253 -2.13 -23.36 -19.49
C LYS A 253 -3.23 -23.44 -18.44
N TYR A 254 -4.47 -23.23 -18.87
CA TYR A 254 -5.64 -23.39 -18.00
C TYR A 254 -6.00 -24.87 -17.90
N LEU A 255 -5.95 -25.43 -16.70
CA LEU A 255 -6.27 -26.84 -16.42
C LEU A 255 -7.78 -27.04 -16.33
N HIS A 256 -8.45 -26.18 -15.56
CA HIS A 256 -9.88 -26.21 -15.35
C HIS A 256 -10.41 -24.78 -15.33
N ILE A 257 -11.46 -24.51 -16.11
CA ILE A 257 -12.23 -23.26 -16.05
C ILE A 257 -13.65 -23.66 -15.67
N GLN A 258 -14.13 -23.14 -14.54
CA GLN A 258 -15.48 -23.40 -14.05
C GLN A 258 -16.39 -22.24 -14.45
N SER A 259 -17.47 -22.59 -15.14
CA SER A 259 -18.65 -21.76 -15.31
C SER A 259 -19.45 -21.70 -14.01
N LYS A 260 -20.22 -20.64 -13.81
CA LYS A 260 -21.12 -20.54 -12.65
C LYS A 260 -22.04 -21.78 -12.62
N PRO A 261 -22.19 -22.49 -11.49
CA PRO A 261 -23.15 -23.58 -11.40
C PRO A 261 -24.56 -23.06 -11.65
N ASP A 262 -25.32 -23.77 -12.50
CA ASP A 262 -26.74 -23.51 -12.72
C ASP A 262 -27.48 -23.64 -11.39
N SER A 263 -28.26 -22.61 -11.04
CA SER A 263 -28.91 -22.43 -9.75
C SER A 263 -30.10 -23.38 -9.53
N THR A 264 -29.88 -24.70 -9.63
CA THR A 264 -30.91 -25.74 -9.42
C THR A 264 -30.51 -26.82 -8.42
N THR A 265 -29.32 -26.79 -7.83
CA THR A 265 -29.04 -27.56 -6.61
C THR A 265 -29.15 -26.64 -5.40
N ASN A 266 -30.36 -26.56 -4.85
CA ASN A 266 -30.59 -26.13 -3.48
C ASN A 266 -29.81 -27.07 -2.54
N GLY A 267 -28.69 -26.57 -2.04
CA GLY A 267 -27.85 -27.25 -1.06
C GLY A 267 -26.71 -26.34 -0.61
N SER A 268 -27.01 -25.41 0.30
CA SER A 268 -26.07 -24.48 0.97
C SER A 268 -25.42 -23.38 0.11
N THR A 269 -26.14 -22.28 -0.10
CA THR A 269 -25.53 -20.95 -0.29
C THR A 269 -25.18 -20.30 1.05
N THR A 270 -24.50 -21.04 1.92
CA THR A 270 -23.68 -20.47 2.98
C THR A 270 -22.24 -20.86 2.68
N GLN A 271 -21.62 -20.21 1.69
CA GLN A 271 -20.17 -20.07 1.76
C GLN A 271 -19.90 -19.24 3.02
N GLY A 272 -19.52 -19.92 4.10
CA GLY A 272 -19.17 -19.27 5.35
C GLY A 272 -18.03 -18.27 5.15
N TYR A 273 -17.70 -17.52 6.19
CA TYR A 273 -16.57 -16.58 6.15
C TYR A 273 -15.19 -17.25 5.94
N ASP A 274 -15.14 -18.58 5.88
CA ASP A 274 -13.95 -19.39 5.67
C ASP A 274 -13.60 -19.55 4.17
N LEU A 275 -12.50 -18.96 3.74
CA LEU A 275 -11.94 -18.99 2.38
C LEU A 275 -10.64 -19.82 2.31
N THR A 276 -10.48 -20.81 3.20
CA THR A 276 -9.25 -21.64 3.25
C THR A 276 -9.00 -22.40 1.95
N GLU A 277 -10.01 -23.05 1.37
CA GLU A 277 -9.87 -23.78 0.10
C GLU A 277 -9.43 -22.87 -1.06
N ASN A 278 -9.83 -21.59 -1.03
CA ASN A 278 -9.48 -20.62 -2.05
C ASN A 278 -8.05 -20.07 -1.88
N ASN A 279 -7.42 -20.25 -0.72
CA ASN A 279 -6.08 -19.74 -0.38
C ASN A 279 -5.07 -20.86 -0.05
N ARG A 280 -5.33 -22.08 -0.50
CA ARG A 280 -4.52 -23.25 -0.18
C ARG A 280 -3.09 -23.16 -0.71
N LEU A 281 -2.86 -22.51 -1.84
CA LEU A 281 -1.54 -22.39 -2.47
C LEU A 281 -0.61 -21.47 -1.68
N LYS A 282 -1.14 -20.40 -1.07
CA LYS A 282 -0.39 -19.54 -0.14
C LYS A 282 0.12 -20.30 1.08
N THR A 283 -0.67 -21.23 1.59
CA THR A 283 -0.38 -22.01 2.81
C THR A 283 0.45 -23.26 2.54
N ASP A 284 0.68 -23.59 1.26
CA ASP A 284 1.35 -24.82 0.89
C ASP A 284 2.87 -24.72 1.12
N THR A 285 3.35 -25.51 2.08
CA THR A 285 4.75 -25.56 2.54
C THR A 285 5.66 -26.44 1.66
N SER A 286 5.15 -27.04 0.58
CA SER A 286 5.99 -27.90 -0.27
C SER A 286 7.22 -27.17 -0.79
N HIS A 287 8.37 -27.84 -0.78
CA HIS A 287 9.63 -27.27 -1.24
C HIS A 287 9.58 -26.87 -2.72
N MET A 288 10.11 -25.68 -3.00
CA MET A 288 10.31 -25.19 -4.36
C MET A 288 11.43 -25.97 -5.04
N ARG A 289 11.16 -26.52 -6.22
CA ARG A 289 12.19 -27.22 -7.02
C ARG A 289 13.11 -26.22 -7.71
N THR A 290 14.42 -26.45 -7.66
CA THR A 290 15.43 -25.57 -8.26
C THR A 290 16.25 -26.24 -9.36
N ASP A 291 15.95 -27.50 -9.65
CA ASP A 291 16.70 -28.34 -10.58
C ASP A 291 16.57 -27.86 -12.02
N ARG A 292 17.71 -27.69 -12.70
CA ARG A 292 17.75 -27.29 -14.12
C ARG A 292 17.16 -28.36 -15.04
N ALA A 293 17.45 -29.64 -14.77
CA ALA A 293 16.97 -30.75 -15.59
C ALA A 293 15.44 -30.83 -15.65
N PHE A 294 14.76 -30.36 -14.60
CA PHE A 294 13.30 -30.24 -14.59
C PHE A 294 12.79 -29.23 -15.63
N PHE A 295 13.48 -28.09 -15.79
CA PHE A 295 13.10 -27.08 -16.78
C PHE A 295 13.34 -27.54 -18.22
N ASP A 296 14.31 -28.43 -18.45
CA ASP A 296 14.56 -28.99 -19.78
C ASP A 296 13.36 -29.81 -20.31
N SER A 297 12.52 -30.38 -19.45
CA SER A 297 11.34 -31.18 -19.84
C SER A 297 10.04 -30.39 -20.01
N ILE A 298 9.88 -29.27 -19.29
CA ILE A 298 8.63 -28.48 -19.28
C ILE A 298 8.67 -27.26 -20.22
N ARG A 299 9.84 -26.90 -20.76
CA ARG A 299 10.01 -25.72 -21.60
C ARG A 299 9.13 -25.80 -22.86
N PRO A 300 8.30 -24.78 -23.13
CA PRO A 300 7.49 -24.75 -24.36
C PRO A 300 8.31 -24.42 -25.61
N TYR A 301 9.42 -23.70 -25.46
CA TYR A 301 10.36 -23.37 -26.53
C TYR A 301 11.80 -23.60 -26.06
N PRO A 302 12.73 -23.93 -26.99
CA PRO A 302 14.13 -24.13 -26.64
C PRO A 302 14.81 -22.82 -26.20
N LEU A 303 15.86 -22.95 -25.39
CA LEU A 303 16.71 -21.81 -24.99
C LEU A 303 17.44 -21.25 -26.21
N ARG A 304 17.59 -19.92 -26.25
CA ARG A 304 18.40 -19.24 -27.27
C ARG A 304 19.89 -19.43 -26.98
N GLU A 305 20.73 -19.35 -28.00
CA GLU A 305 22.20 -19.48 -27.86
C GLU A 305 22.78 -18.52 -26.81
N THR A 306 22.28 -17.28 -26.76
CA THR A 306 22.70 -16.29 -25.76
C THR A 306 22.31 -16.69 -24.33
N GLU A 307 21.18 -17.37 -24.16
CA GLU A 307 20.67 -17.82 -22.87
C GLU A 307 21.49 -19.02 -22.36
N ILE A 308 21.82 -19.94 -23.26
CA ILE A 308 22.71 -21.08 -22.97
C ILE A 308 24.08 -20.58 -22.51
N ALA A 309 24.63 -19.57 -23.19
CA ALA A 309 25.91 -18.95 -22.81
C ALA A 309 25.85 -18.33 -21.41
N LEU A 310 24.76 -17.63 -21.06
CA LEU A 310 24.57 -17.04 -19.72
C LEU A 310 24.51 -18.12 -18.63
N TYR A 311 23.77 -19.20 -18.84
CA TYR A 311 23.74 -20.32 -17.90
C TYR A 311 25.12 -21.00 -17.76
N ALA A 312 25.86 -21.15 -18.85
CA ALA A 312 27.20 -21.73 -18.82
C ALA A 312 28.20 -20.85 -18.06
N ASP A 313 28.10 -19.52 -18.17
CA ASP A 313 28.99 -18.59 -17.49
C ASP A 313 28.79 -18.62 -15.98
N THR A 314 27.55 -18.76 -15.51
CA THR A 314 27.25 -18.86 -14.06
C THR A 314 27.71 -20.15 -13.39
N LEU A 315 27.98 -21.21 -14.16
CA LEU A 315 28.55 -22.47 -13.65
C LEU A 315 30.07 -22.39 -13.42
N ARG A 316 30.73 -21.33 -13.89
CA ARG A 316 32.15 -21.10 -13.65
C ARG A 316 32.31 -20.56 -12.23
N PRO A 317 33.21 -21.12 -11.39
CA PRO A 317 33.52 -20.51 -10.10
C PRO A 317 33.98 -19.07 -10.37
N PRO A 318 33.59 -18.09 -9.52
CA PRO A 318 33.99 -16.71 -9.72
C PRO A 318 35.52 -16.67 -9.79
N ALA A 319 36.06 -16.43 -10.98
CA ALA A 319 37.48 -16.16 -11.11
C ALA A 319 37.76 -14.95 -10.21
N ASP A 320 38.80 -15.06 -9.39
CA ASP A 320 39.26 -14.04 -8.45
C ASP A 320 39.69 -12.79 -9.25
N THR A 321 38.70 -12.04 -9.72
CA THR A 321 38.91 -10.94 -10.63
C THR A 321 39.12 -9.73 -9.75
N VAL A 322 40.40 -9.43 -9.49
CA VAL A 322 40.85 -8.16 -8.93
C VAL A 322 40.32 -7.05 -9.85
N THR A 323 39.13 -6.55 -9.53
CA THR A 323 38.51 -5.46 -10.29
C THR A 323 39.35 -4.20 -10.08
N LYS A 324 39.96 -3.70 -11.17
CA LYS A 324 40.68 -2.41 -11.15
C LYS A 324 39.76 -1.34 -10.54
N PRO A 325 40.20 -0.60 -9.51
CA PRO A 325 39.35 0.39 -8.87
C PRO A 325 39.03 1.50 -9.87
N SER A 326 37.75 1.64 -10.23
CA SER A 326 37.31 2.81 -10.99
C SER A 326 37.46 4.07 -10.12
N ARG A 327 37.86 5.17 -10.76
CA ARG A 327 38.22 6.44 -10.14
C ARG A 327 37.15 6.94 -9.15
N ARG A 328 37.60 7.35 -7.95
CA ARG A 328 36.87 7.98 -6.84
C ARG A 328 35.70 7.16 -6.26
N ARG A 329 36.00 6.09 -5.51
CA ARG A 329 35.06 5.51 -4.53
C ARG A 329 35.10 6.33 -3.23
N ILE A 330 33.98 6.90 -2.80
CA ILE A 330 33.85 7.63 -1.52
C ILE A 330 33.71 6.66 -0.34
N LEU A 331 33.12 5.48 -0.58
CA LEU A 331 32.96 4.39 0.39
C LEU A 331 33.40 3.06 -0.23
N SER A 332 33.95 2.15 0.59
CA SER A 332 34.23 0.77 0.17
C SER A 332 32.93 -0.03 0.02
N SER A 333 32.93 -1.11 -0.78
CA SER A 333 31.73 -1.94 -0.97
C SER A 333 31.19 -2.50 0.35
N ARG A 334 32.08 -3.00 1.22
CA ARG A 334 31.73 -3.53 2.55
C ARG A 334 31.13 -2.45 3.48
N ALA A 335 31.68 -1.24 3.48
CA ALA A 335 31.14 -0.13 4.28
C ALA A 335 29.76 0.30 3.77
N GLU A 336 29.58 0.32 2.45
CA GLU A 336 28.29 0.62 1.83
C GLU A 336 27.25 -0.48 2.09
N ASP A 337 27.66 -1.75 2.07
CA ASP A 337 26.82 -2.88 2.44
C ASP A 337 26.43 -2.83 3.93
N PHE A 338 27.35 -2.45 4.81
CA PHE A 338 27.07 -2.26 6.23
C PHE A 338 26.09 -1.11 6.50
N LEU A 339 26.35 0.08 5.93
CA LEU A 339 25.55 1.29 6.18
C LEU A 339 24.17 1.27 5.50
N PHE A 340 24.09 0.72 4.29
CA PHE A 340 22.91 0.85 3.42
C PHE A 340 22.28 -0.51 3.04
N GLY A 341 22.83 -1.63 3.49
CA GLY A 341 22.24 -2.95 3.31
C GLY A 341 21.31 -3.34 4.45
N ASN A 342 20.28 -4.13 4.13
CA ASN A 342 19.53 -4.89 5.14
C ASN A 342 20.41 -6.08 5.56
N HIS A 343 20.58 -6.28 6.86
CA HIS A 343 21.31 -7.44 7.38
C HIS A 343 20.32 -8.37 8.05
N ASN A 344 20.21 -9.59 7.52
CA ASN A 344 19.51 -10.66 8.22
C ASN A 344 20.55 -11.56 8.87
N ILE A 345 20.57 -11.58 10.20
CA ILE A 345 21.45 -12.44 10.98
C ILE A 345 20.59 -13.63 11.41
N ASP A 346 20.72 -14.73 10.67
CA ASP A 346 20.06 -15.99 11.00
C ASP A 346 20.91 -16.73 12.05
N PHE A 347 20.38 -16.85 13.26
CA PHE A 347 20.93 -17.72 14.28
C PHE A 347 20.49 -19.14 13.96
N ARG A 348 21.43 -20.02 13.64
CA ARG A 348 21.25 -21.44 13.25
C ARG A 348 20.09 -22.12 14.01
N ASN A 349 18.90 -22.13 13.40
CA ASN A 349 17.62 -22.63 13.92
C ASN A 349 17.13 -22.04 15.27
N ARG A 350 17.63 -20.88 15.71
CA ARG A 350 17.25 -20.21 16.97
C ARG A 350 16.61 -18.83 16.80
N GLY A 351 16.47 -18.36 15.57
CA GLY A 351 15.82 -17.09 15.25
C GLY A 351 16.55 -16.30 14.17
N SER A 352 15.91 -15.25 13.69
CA SER A 352 16.45 -14.29 12.74
C SER A 352 16.36 -12.89 13.33
N LEU A 353 17.43 -12.12 13.17
CA LEU A 353 17.47 -10.70 13.51
C LEU A 353 17.63 -9.91 12.23
N ARG A 354 16.59 -9.13 11.89
CA ARG A 354 16.60 -8.25 10.73
C ARG A 354 16.95 -6.84 11.18
N LEU A 355 18.17 -6.42 10.84
CA LEU A 355 18.66 -5.08 11.07
C LEU A 355 18.34 -4.20 9.86
N PRO A 356 17.68 -3.04 10.05
CA PRO A 356 17.50 -2.07 8.99
C PRO A 356 18.86 -1.47 8.58
N PRO A 357 18.95 -0.82 7.42
CA PRO A 357 20.11 -0.03 7.06
C PRO A 357 20.28 1.10 8.07
N ILE A 358 21.52 1.40 8.47
CA ILE A 358 21.85 2.40 9.50
C ILE A 358 21.33 3.78 9.12
N ILE A 359 21.37 4.13 7.83
CA ILE A 359 20.81 5.36 7.30
C ILE A 359 19.91 5.00 6.12
N THR A 360 18.62 5.29 6.23
CA THR A 360 17.66 5.15 5.14
C THR A 360 16.96 6.49 4.91
N PRO A 361 16.68 6.91 3.65
CA PRO A 361 15.93 8.14 3.39
C PRO A 361 14.56 8.17 4.07
N SER A 362 13.90 7.01 4.17
CA SER A 362 12.67 6.78 4.95
C SER A 362 12.91 6.75 6.46
N MET A 363 13.94 7.40 6.99
CA MET A 363 14.03 7.71 8.42
C MET A 363 13.66 9.17 8.68
N PHE A 364 13.70 10.01 7.63
CA PHE A 364 13.52 11.44 7.73
C PHE A 364 12.06 11.82 7.53
N GLN A 365 11.54 12.61 8.46
CA GLN A 365 10.24 13.21 8.36
C GLN A 365 10.29 14.67 8.82
N TRP A 366 9.48 15.52 8.19
CA TRP A 366 9.29 16.90 8.61
C TRP A 366 7.82 17.24 8.77
N SER A 367 7.49 17.91 9.88
CA SER A 367 6.18 18.51 10.10
C SER A 367 6.33 19.92 10.67
N HIS A 368 5.34 20.77 10.41
CA HIS A 368 5.32 22.12 10.97
C HIS A 368 5.40 22.13 12.50
N GLN A 369 4.67 21.23 13.17
CA GLN A 369 4.60 21.17 14.63
C GLN A 369 5.84 20.56 15.27
N LYS A 370 6.32 19.41 14.78
CA LYS A 370 7.42 18.63 15.42
C LYS A 370 8.80 18.93 14.84
N GLY A 371 8.86 19.67 13.73
CA GLY A 371 10.11 19.93 13.02
C GLY A 371 10.64 18.67 12.33
N VAL A 372 11.96 18.53 12.30
CA VAL A 372 12.63 17.33 11.78
C VAL A 372 12.59 16.22 12.83
N SER A 373 12.19 15.03 12.42
CA SER A 373 12.31 13.79 13.20
C SER A 373 13.08 12.73 12.41
N LEU A 374 13.83 11.91 13.14
CA LEU A 374 14.54 10.74 12.64
C LEU A 374 13.98 9.49 13.32
N GLN A 375 13.58 8.46 12.58
CA GLN A 375 13.04 7.22 13.15
C GLN A 375 13.66 5.98 12.49
N THR A 376 13.93 4.95 13.30
CA THR A 376 14.39 3.63 12.84
C THR A 376 13.63 2.50 13.55
N ARG A 377 13.61 1.31 12.92
CA ARG A 377 12.84 0.12 13.34
C ARG A 377 13.70 -1.13 13.24
N PHE A 378 13.81 -1.89 14.33
CA PHE A 378 14.53 -3.17 14.38
C PHE A 378 13.53 -4.30 14.63
N THR A 379 13.59 -5.35 13.80
CA THR A 379 12.69 -6.49 13.91
C THR A 379 13.48 -7.75 14.23
N ALA A 380 13.12 -8.42 15.31
CA ALA A 380 13.65 -9.73 15.68
C ALA A 380 12.52 -10.77 15.68
N HIS A 381 12.80 -11.96 15.17
CA HIS A 381 11.86 -13.08 15.16
C HIS A 381 12.56 -14.34 15.64
N MET A 382 12.08 -14.91 16.73
CA MET A 382 12.66 -16.12 17.34
C MET A 382 11.56 -17.19 17.43
N PRO A 383 11.60 -18.25 16.62
CA PRO A 383 10.69 -19.37 16.78
C PRO A 383 11.03 -20.13 18.07
N ILE A 384 10.01 -20.46 18.84
CA ILE A 384 10.10 -21.21 20.10
C ILE A 384 9.30 -22.50 19.92
N GLY A 385 9.99 -23.60 19.61
CA GLY A 385 9.33 -24.86 19.25
C GLY A 385 8.76 -24.82 17.83
N THR A 386 7.68 -25.58 17.58
CA THR A 386 7.09 -25.74 16.24
C THR A 386 6.03 -24.69 15.90
N GLU A 387 5.29 -24.20 16.90
CA GLU A 387 4.10 -23.35 16.67
C GLU A 387 4.19 -21.96 17.33
N ASN A 388 5.01 -21.81 18.37
CA ASN A 388 5.14 -20.55 19.09
C ASN A 388 6.27 -19.73 18.51
N HIS A 389 6.11 -18.41 18.52
CA HIS A 389 7.18 -17.50 18.14
C HIS A 389 7.16 -16.24 19.00
N LEU A 390 8.36 -15.73 19.24
CA LEU A 390 8.62 -14.48 19.92
C LEU A 390 9.06 -13.46 18.86
N GLY A 391 8.27 -12.41 18.69
CA GLY A 391 8.61 -11.25 17.87
C GLY A 391 8.99 -10.05 18.73
N ALA A 392 10.00 -9.30 18.32
CA ALA A 392 10.31 -7.99 18.87
C ALA A 392 10.33 -6.94 17.75
N ASP A 393 9.68 -5.79 17.96
CA ASP A 393 9.62 -4.68 16.99
C ASP A 393 10.09 -3.37 17.65
N ILE A 394 11.39 -3.25 17.87
CA ILE A 394 11.98 -2.12 18.59
C ILE A 394 11.96 -0.88 17.71
N ARG A 395 11.42 0.22 18.22
CA ARG A 395 11.42 1.51 17.52
C ARG A 395 12.19 2.54 18.32
N VAL A 396 13.04 3.29 17.62
CA VAL A 396 13.84 4.37 18.19
C VAL A 396 13.72 5.58 17.28
N GLY A 397 13.54 6.76 17.86
CA GLY A 397 13.36 7.98 17.09
C GLY A 397 13.71 9.22 17.90
N TYR A 398 14.16 10.24 17.21
CA TYR A 398 14.64 11.47 17.81
C TYR A 398 13.97 12.66 17.15
N THR A 399 13.36 13.53 17.96
CA THR A 399 12.70 14.75 17.49
C THR A 399 13.56 15.96 17.83
N PHE A 400 14.10 16.63 16.82
CA PHE A 400 15.08 17.71 17.01
C PHE A 400 14.49 18.94 17.71
N LYS A 401 13.21 19.25 17.47
CA LYS A 401 12.53 20.40 18.10
C LYS A 401 12.33 20.19 19.60
N GLN A 402 11.91 18.99 20.01
CA GLN A 402 11.67 18.62 21.41
C GLN A 402 12.95 18.20 22.14
N ARG A 403 14.05 17.93 21.42
CA ARG A 403 15.32 17.40 21.95
C ARG A 403 15.13 16.11 22.77
N GLN A 404 14.18 15.27 22.38
CA GLN A 404 13.84 14.02 23.07
C GLN A 404 14.09 12.80 22.18
N LEU A 405 14.69 11.78 22.80
CA LEU A 405 14.78 10.42 22.25
C LEU A 405 13.54 9.65 22.69
N TYR A 406 12.74 9.21 21.73
CA TYR A 406 11.65 8.28 21.93
C TYR A 406 12.10 6.87 21.58
N TRP A 407 11.64 5.90 22.37
CA TRP A 407 11.95 4.49 22.17
C TRP A 407 10.82 3.63 22.74
N ARG A 408 10.56 2.50 22.08
CA ARG A 408 9.65 1.47 22.56
C ARG A 408 10.10 0.10 22.14
N VAL A 409 9.89 -0.87 23.02
CA VAL A 409 10.30 -2.27 22.86
C VAL A 409 9.06 -3.15 23.07
N PRO A 410 8.25 -3.35 22.03
CA PRO A 410 7.16 -4.33 22.03
C PRO A 410 7.72 -5.75 21.81
N LEU A 411 7.43 -6.64 22.75
CA LEU A 411 7.68 -8.07 22.72
C LEU A 411 6.35 -8.80 22.58
N THR A 412 6.20 -9.62 21.55
CA THR A 412 4.97 -10.38 21.29
C THR A 412 5.28 -11.86 21.30
N PHE A 413 4.66 -12.59 22.22
CA PHE A 413 4.75 -14.03 22.34
C PHE A 413 3.43 -14.66 21.94
N LEU A 414 3.42 -15.42 20.84
CA LEU A 414 2.25 -16.15 20.38
C LEU A 414 2.30 -17.57 20.97
N PHE A 415 1.26 -17.96 21.71
CA PHE A 415 1.23 -19.23 22.46
C PHE A 415 0.08 -20.17 22.09
N ALA A 416 -1.01 -19.66 21.51
CA ALA A 416 -2.11 -20.49 21.01
C ALA A 416 -2.58 -19.97 19.63
N PRO A 417 -2.02 -20.51 18.53
CA PRO A 417 -2.33 -20.04 17.17
C PRO A 417 -3.81 -20.16 16.78
N GLU A 418 -4.53 -21.18 17.25
CA GLU A 418 -5.95 -21.43 16.93
C GLU A 418 -6.88 -20.27 17.31
N LEU A 419 -6.65 -19.71 18.50
CA LEU A 419 -7.37 -18.56 19.03
C LEU A 419 -6.65 -17.23 18.72
N ASN A 420 -5.59 -17.27 17.91
CA ASN A 420 -4.68 -16.15 17.67
C ASN A 420 -4.21 -15.49 18.98
N ALA A 421 -4.02 -16.28 20.03
CA ALA A 421 -3.76 -15.78 21.37
C ALA A 421 -2.29 -15.35 21.53
N LYS A 422 -2.10 -14.13 22.02
CA LYS A 422 -0.79 -13.46 22.07
C LYS A 422 -0.64 -12.75 23.40
N LEU A 423 0.53 -12.89 24.02
CA LEU A 423 0.96 -12.03 25.09
C LEU A 423 1.85 -10.93 24.50
N HIS A 424 1.51 -9.68 24.76
CA HIS A 424 2.23 -8.51 24.26
C HIS A 424 2.67 -7.66 25.43
N VAL A 425 3.98 -7.52 25.59
CA VAL A 425 4.59 -6.67 26.61
C VAL A 425 5.31 -5.55 25.89
N GLU A 426 4.98 -4.30 26.21
CA GLU A 426 5.66 -3.15 25.64
C GLU A 426 6.16 -2.24 26.77
N VAL A 427 7.41 -1.81 26.60
CA VAL A 427 8.08 -0.86 27.48
C VAL A 427 8.59 0.29 26.64
N GLY A 428 8.35 1.53 27.08
CA GLY A 428 8.80 2.70 26.34
C GLY A 428 8.66 3.99 27.12
N ASN A 429 9.11 5.08 26.51
CA ASN A 429 8.81 6.42 27.00
C ASN A 429 7.66 7.06 26.22
N GLY A 430 6.72 7.63 26.96
CA GLY A 430 5.52 8.25 26.42
C GLY A 430 5.71 9.72 26.05
N ASN A 431 4.59 10.39 25.83
CA ASN A 431 4.54 11.80 25.53
C ASN A 431 4.81 12.67 26.77
N ILE A 432 5.25 13.90 26.54
CA ILE A 432 5.36 14.91 27.58
C ILE A 432 3.96 15.47 27.84
N ILE A 433 3.46 15.35 29.07
CA ILE A 433 2.07 15.71 29.43
C ILE A 433 2.00 16.43 30.78
N TYR A 434 0.99 17.28 30.96
CA TYR A 434 0.69 17.95 32.24
C TYR A 434 -0.45 17.23 32.97
N ASN A 435 -0.58 17.46 34.28
CA ASN A 435 -1.58 16.78 35.12
C ASN A 435 -2.98 17.42 34.99
N SER A 436 -3.99 16.70 35.49
CA SER A 436 -5.39 17.15 35.43
C SER A 436 -5.65 18.46 36.18
N GLU A 437 -4.97 18.75 37.28
CA GLU A 437 -5.18 20.00 38.03
C GLU A 437 -4.79 21.25 37.22
N GLN A 438 -3.67 21.17 36.48
CA GLN A 438 -3.28 22.22 35.54
C GLN A 438 -4.27 22.32 34.38
N ALA A 439 -4.78 21.18 33.89
CA ALA A 439 -5.85 21.16 32.89
C ALA A 439 -7.11 21.90 33.38
N ASP A 440 -7.51 21.67 34.63
CA ASP A 440 -8.69 22.29 35.24
C ASP A 440 -8.54 23.80 35.41
N ALA A 441 -7.34 24.25 35.80
CA ALA A 441 -7.03 25.67 35.91
C ALA A 441 -7.13 26.38 34.54
N VAL A 442 -6.59 25.73 33.51
CA VAL A 442 -6.68 26.23 32.13
C VAL A 442 -8.13 26.22 31.66
N ARG A 443 -8.88 25.14 31.90
CA ARG A 443 -10.30 25.03 31.54
C ARG A 443 -11.11 26.20 32.08
N LYS A 444 -10.94 26.54 33.35
CA LYS A 444 -11.60 27.69 33.98
C LYS A 444 -11.20 29.02 33.34
N ALA A 445 -9.94 29.17 32.93
CA ALA A 445 -9.47 30.38 32.25
C ALA A 445 -9.95 30.49 30.80
N LEU A 446 -10.30 29.36 30.16
CA LEU A 446 -10.87 29.32 28.81
C LEU A 446 -12.38 29.59 28.80
N GLU A 447 -13.06 29.56 29.95
CA GLU A 447 -14.48 29.87 30.05
C GLU A 447 -14.79 31.29 29.54
N GLY A 448 -15.67 31.40 28.55
CA GLY A 448 -16.09 32.67 27.96
C GLY A 448 -15.19 33.20 26.82
N VAL A 449 -14.08 32.52 26.52
CA VAL A 449 -13.23 32.84 25.37
C VAL A 449 -13.69 32.04 24.15
N THR A 450 -14.08 32.74 23.08
CA THR A 450 -14.56 32.08 21.85
C THR A 450 -13.52 32.11 20.73
N GLN A 451 -12.66 33.15 20.71
CA GLN A 451 -11.67 33.36 19.66
C GLN A 451 -10.43 32.47 19.84
N TYR A 452 -10.03 31.78 18.78
CA TYR A 452 -8.94 30.80 18.81
C TYR A 452 -7.58 31.38 19.23
N ASP A 453 -7.19 32.54 18.70
CA ASP A 453 -5.91 33.15 19.05
C ASP A 453 -5.85 33.52 20.54
N SER A 454 -7.00 33.94 21.09
CA SER A 454 -7.14 34.19 22.53
C SER A 454 -7.06 32.89 23.33
N LEU A 455 -7.62 31.78 22.85
CA LEU A 455 -7.47 30.47 23.49
C LEU A 455 -6.00 30.06 23.55
N LEU A 456 -5.25 30.17 22.44
CA LEU A 456 -3.81 29.87 22.41
C LEU A 456 -3.01 30.79 23.32
N HIS A 457 -3.35 32.09 23.36
CA HIS A 457 -2.70 33.04 24.25
C HIS A 457 -2.90 32.69 25.73
N VAL A 458 -4.09 32.17 26.12
CA VAL A 458 -4.30 31.65 27.47
C VAL A 458 -3.30 30.53 27.75
N PHE A 459 -3.15 29.54 26.86
CA PHE A 459 -2.14 28.50 27.04
C PHE A 459 -0.71 29.04 27.11
N ASP A 460 -0.37 30.12 26.40
CA ASP A 460 0.96 30.73 26.42
C ASP A 460 1.24 31.52 27.72
N GLN A 461 0.18 31.94 28.44
CA GLN A 461 0.30 32.58 29.75
C GLN A 461 0.52 31.58 30.90
N PHE A 462 0.11 30.32 30.74
CA PHE A 462 0.29 29.29 31.75
C PHE A 462 1.70 28.68 31.69
N ASP A 463 2.41 28.71 32.82
CA ASP A 463 3.70 28.01 32.97
C ASP A 463 3.48 26.53 33.32
N PHE A 464 3.24 25.73 32.28
CA PHE A 464 2.97 24.30 32.43
C PHE A 464 4.16 23.53 33.00
N GLN A 465 3.91 22.83 34.10
CA GLN A 465 4.83 21.88 34.70
C GLN A 465 4.59 20.50 34.08
N TYR A 466 5.48 20.13 33.18
CA TYR A 466 5.38 18.92 32.36
C TYR A 466 6.02 17.69 33.01
N TYR A 467 5.41 16.53 32.79
CA TYR A 467 5.88 15.22 33.22
C TYR A 467 6.34 14.38 32.02
N LYS A 468 7.47 13.69 32.19
CA LYS A 468 7.95 12.65 31.28
C LYS A 468 7.36 11.32 31.70
N ASP A 469 6.73 10.64 30.76
CA ASP A 469 6.11 9.34 31.00
C ASP A 469 7.04 8.18 30.67
N PHE A 470 7.16 7.23 31.59
CA PHE A 470 7.73 5.91 31.36
C PHE A 470 6.63 4.88 31.59
N TYR A 471 6.33 4.06 30.58
CA TYR A 471 5.23 3.12 30.66
C TYR A 471 5.68 1.68 30.43
N VAL A 472 4.95 0.78 31.09
CA VAL A 472 5.01 -0.67 30.91
C VAL A 472 3.58 -1.16 30.71
N GLN A 473 3.31 -1.81 29.59
CA GLN A 473 2.01 -2.41 29.30
C GLN A 473 2.15 -3.91 29.06
N GLY A 474 1.25 -4.68 29.65
CA GLY A 474 1.15 -6.13 29.45
C GLY A 474 -0.26 -6.49 29.03
N ASN A 475 -0.44 -6.87 27.78
CA ASN A 475 -1.73 -7.14 27.15
C ASN A 475 -1.79 -8.59 26.67
N ALA A 476 -2.85 -9.32 27.05
CA ALA A 476 -3.20 -10.62 26.52
C ALA A 476 -4.33 -10.45 25.49
N TYR A 477 -4.09 -10.89 24.26
CA TYR A 477 -5.02 -10.85 23.15
C TYR A 477 -5.61 -12.24 22.90
N PHE A 478 -6.90 -12.29 22.59
CA PHE A 478 -7.63 -13.50 22.24
C PHE A 478 -8.64 -13.23 21.14
N GLU A 479 -8.68 -14.08 20.11
CA GLU A 479 -9.63 -14.01 18.99
C GLU A 479 -10.52 -15.25 18.95
N PRO A 480 -11.60 -15.32 19.75
CA PRO A 480 -12.49 -16.49 19.75
C PRO A 480 -13.22 -16.69 18.42
N LEU A 481 -13.59 -15.59 17.76
CA LEU A 481 -14.31 -15.54 16.49
C LEU A 481 -13.52 -14.65 15.52
N ALA A 482 -13.53 -14.99 14.23
CA ALA A 482 -12.83 -14.21 13.22
C ALA A 482 -13.31 -12.74 13.24
N GLY A 483 -12.39 -11.82 13.50
CA GLY A 483 -12.67 -10.39 13.60
C GLY A 483 -13.16 -9.91 14.97
N LEU A 484 -13.34 -10.77 15.98
CA LEU A 484 -13.59 -10.37 17.37
C LEU A 484 -12.31 -10.54 18.19
N ASN A 485 -11.61 -9.45 18.44
CA ASN A 485 -10.38 -9.42 19.23
C ASN A 485 -10.67 -8.85 20.63
N LEU A 486 -10.41 -9.65 21.66
CA LEU A 486 -10.54 -9.28 23.05
C LEU A 486 -9.14 -9.09 23.64
N THR A 487 -8.95 -7.96 24.31
CA THR A 487 -7.70 -7.61 24.98
C THR A 487 -7.97 -7.43 26.46
N VAL A 488 -7.16 -8.09 27.28
CA VAL A 488 -7.12 -7.91 28.73
C VAL A 488 -5.69 -7.58 29.10
N GLY A 489 -5.48 -6.47 29.80
CA GLY A 489 -4.14 -6.04 30.12
C GLY A 489 -4.03 -5.19 31.37
N ILE A 490 -2.80 -4.81 31.67
CA ILE A 490 -2.44 -3.91 32.76
C ILE A 490 -1.44 -2.92 32.21
N ARG A 491 -1.63 -1.64 32.54
CA ARG A 491 -0.74 -0.54 32.21
C ARG A 491 -0.18 0.04 33.49
N PHE A 492 1.11 0.29 33.49
CA PHE A 492 1.82 0.96 34.55
C PHE A 492 2.54 2.17 33.97
N HIS A 493 2.38 3.32 34.61
CA HIS A 493 3.08 4.55 34.26
C HIS A 493 3.84 5.07 35.47
N ASP A 494 5.08 5.49 35.27
CA ASP A 494 5.88 6.27 36.20
C ASP A 494 6.18 7.62 35.55
N ARG A 495 5.47 8.66 36.00
CA ARG A 495 5.55 10.01 35.45
C ARG A 495 6.44 10.86 36.33
N THR A 496 7.49 11.40 35.73
CA THR A 496 8.53 12.16 36.41
C THR A 496 8.51 13.62 36.00
N LEU A 497 8.51 14.55 36.96
CA LEU A 497 8.50 15.97 36.65
C LEU A 497 9.79 16.40 35.95
N GLN A 498 9.69 17.14 34.85
CA GLN A 498 10.85 17.52 34.04
C GLN A 498 11.78 18.53 34.74
N ASN A 499 11.22 19.53 35.41
CA ASN A 499 11.95 20.62 36.06
C ASN A 499 11.72 20.60 37.58
N TRP A 500 12.30 19.61 38.27
CA TRP A 500 12.22 19.55 39.73
C TRP A 500 13.07 20.65 40.38
N ASN A 501 12.42 21.56 41.13
CA ASN A 501 13.04 22.68 41.83
C ASN A 501 12.45 22.83 43.24
N ALA A 502 13.16 23.50 44.14
CA ALA A 502 12.68 23.77 45.51
C ALA A 502 11.33 24.54 45.54
N LEU A 503 11.04 25.33 44.48
CA LEU A 503 9.75 26.01 44.30
C LEU A 503 8.62 25.02 43.96
N ALA A 504 8.90 23.99 43.16
CA ALA A 504 7.93 22.95 42.81
C ALA A 504 7.57 22.13 44.05
N GLU A 505 8.56 21.81 44.88
CA GLU A 505 8.36 21.15 46.17
C GLU A 505 7.53 22.01 47.14
N ALA A 506 7.85 23.31 47.24
CA ALA A 506 7.09 24.26 48.06
C ALA A 506 5.64 24.46 47.58
N SER A 507 5.37 24.27 46.28
CA SER A 507 4.03 24.32 45.69
C SER A 507 3.21 23.03 45.90
N GLY A 508 3.78 22.01 46.53
CA GLY A 508 3.11 20.73 46.80
C GLY A 508 3.05 19.77 45.61
N MET A 509 3.83 20.01 44.54
CA MET A 509 3.88 19.11 43.39
C MET A 509 4.69 17.84 43.71
N ALA A 510 4.17 16.68 43.29
CA ALA A 510 4.88 15.42 43.41
C ALA A 510 5.93 15.26 42.29
N GLN A 511 7.15 14.88 42.67
CA GLN A 511 8.22 14.59 41.72
C GLN A 511 7.93 13.34 40.86
N HIS A 512 7.35 12.31 41.49
CA HIS A 512 7.00 11.03 40.88
C HIS A 512 5.53 10.74 41.09
N ILE A 513 4.79 10.52 40.00
CA ILE A 513 3.39 10.09 40.05
C ILE A 513 3.27 8.75 39.34
N ARG A 514 2.83 7.73 40.07
CA ARG A 514 2.70 6.37 39.56
C ARG A 514 1.25 5.98 39.43
N SER A 515 0.91 5.35 38.30
CA SER A 515 -0.42 4.83 38.04
C SER A 515 -0.36 3.39 37.59
N VAL A 516 -1.26 2.55 38.10
CA VAL A 516 -1.50 1.21 37.57
C VAL A 516 -2.97 1.08 37.20
N ALA A 517 -3.22 0.63 35.98
CA ALA A 517 -4.55 0.57 35.41
C ALA A 517 -4.79 -0.76 34.69
N PRO A 518 -5.66 -1.65 35.21
CA PRO A 518 -6.24 -2.69 34.38
C PRO A 518 -6.96 -2.08 33.17
N HIS A 519 -6.83 -2.77 32.05
CA HIS A 519 -7.29 -2.36 30.75
C HIS A 519 -8.07 -3.51 30.08
N LEU A 520 -9.25 -3.18 29.55
CA LEU A 520 -10.09 -4.08 28.78
C LEU A 520 -10.44 -3.43 27.46
N ARG A 521 -10.23 -4.14 26.36
CA ARG A 521 -10.62 -3.66 25.03
C ARG A 521 -11.28 -4.76 24.24
N ALA A 522 -12.38 -4.44 23.59
CA ALA A 522 -13.04 -5.30 22.62
C ALA A 522 -13.06 -4.61 21.26
N GLU A 523 -12.55 -5.30 20.25
CA GLU A 523 -12.54 -4.87 18.86
C GLU A 523 -13.30 -5.89 18.02
N TRP A 524 -14.35 -5.44 17.33
CA TRP A 524 -15.23 -6.32 16.58
C TRP A 524 -15.41 -5.83 15.15
N THR A 525 -15.03 -6.67 14.20
CA THR A 525 -15.26 -6.49 12.77
C THR A 525 -16.22 -7.58 12.29
N PRO A 526 -17.52 -7.30 12.18
CA PRO A 526 -18.52 -8.29 11.76
C PRO A 526 -18.22 -8.85 10.37
N GLY A 527 -18.57 -10.12 10.14
CA GLY A 527 -18.50 -10.73 8.81
C GLY A 527 -17.12 -10.72 8.14
N THR A 528 -16.07 -10.89 8.95
CA THR A 528 -14.69 -10.94 8.46
C THR A 528 -14.41 -12.24 7.74
N TYR A 529 -14.14 -12.17 6.44
CA TYR A 529 -13.64 -13.29 5.67
C TYR A 529 -12.22 -13.63 6.14
N TYR A 530 -11.89 -14.91 6.27
CA TYR A 530 -10.59 -15.37 6.73
C TYR A 530 -10.16 -16.63 5.97
N TYR A 531 -8.87 -16.96 6.01
CA TYR A 531 -8.37 -18.29 5.64
C TYR A 531 -7.56 -18.86 6.80
N ARG A 532 -7.39 -20.19 6.84
CA ARG A 532 -6.56 -20.85 7.85
C ARG A 532 -5.18 -21.13 7.26
N ASP A 533 -4.16 -20.62 7.94
CA ASP A 533 -2.77 -21.01 7.70
C ASP A 533 -2.36 -21.95 8.84
N GLN A 534 -2.17 -23.22 8.52
CA GLN A 534 -2.06 -24.32 9.49
C GLN A 534 -3.27 -24.32 10.45
N GLN A 535 -3.07 -23.96 11.71
CA GLN A 535 -4.14 -23.86 12.72
C GLN A 535 -4.66 -22.42 12.92
N ARG A 536 -3.95 -21.42 12.40
CA ARG A 536 -4.23 -20.01 12.67
C ARG A 536 -5.22 -19.41 11.67
N ARG A 537 -6.20 -18.67 12.16
CA ARG A 537 -7.12 -17.89 11.31
C ARG A 537 -6.48 -16.56 10.94
N ILE A 538 -6.39 -16.26 9.65
CA ILE A 538 -5.85 -14.99 9.13
C ILE A 538 -7.01 -14.20 8.50
N PRO A 539 -7.37 -13.03 9.06
CA PRO A 539 -8.43 -12.19 8.51
C PRO A 539 -8.01 -11.59 7.17
N LEU A 540 -8.92 -11.52 6.20
CA LEU A 540 -8.70 -11.01 4.85
C LEU A 540 -9.35 -9.64 4.63
N TYR A 541 -10.67 -9.58 4.65
CA TYR A 541 -11.44 -8.34 4.49
C TYR A 541 -12.83 -8.50 5.10
N SER A 542 -13.45 -7.36 5.42
CA SER A 542 -14.85 -7.28 5.79
C SER A 542 -15.54 -6.16 5.02
N HIS A 543 -16.84 -6.30 4.79
CA HIS A 543 -17.69 -5.25 4.27
C HIS A 543 -18.22 -4.33 5.39
N TRP A 544 -18.04 -4.69 6.65
CA TRP A 544 -18.52 -3.95 7.81
C TRP A 544 -17.41 -3.10 8.44
N PRO A 545 -17.76 -1.99 9.12
CA PRO A 545 -16.83 -1.24 9.94
C PRO A 545 -16.31 -2.05 11.12
N THR A 546 -15.14 -1.66 11.61
CA THR A 546 -14.56 -2.15 12.86
C THR A 546 -15.04 -1.26 14.00
N PHE A 547 -15.67 -1.88 15.00
CA PHE A 547 -16.10 -1.23 16.23
C PHE A 547 -15.08 -1.51 17.33
N THR A 548 -14.73 -0.49 18.10
CA THR A 548 -13.82 -0.62 19.24
C THR A 548 -14.46 -0.02 20.47
N ILE A 549 -14.37 -0.74 21.59
CA ILE A 549 -14.66 -0.20 22.92
C ILE A 549 -13.48 -0.50 23.84
N ASP A 550 -13.07 0.51 24.58
CA ASP A 550 -11.91 0.52 25.46
C ASP A 550 -12.34 1.02 26.83
N TYR A 551 -11.95 0.28 27.86
CA TYR A 551 -12.20 0.62 29.24
C TYR A 551 -10.90 0.47 30.04
N GLU A 552 -10.52 1.53 30.72
CA GLU A 552 -9.33 1.58 31.56
C GLU A 552 -9.70 2.18 32.91
N ARG A 553 -9.19 1.58 33.99
CA ARG A 553 -9.42 2.09 35.34
C ARG A 553 -8.12 2.13 36.13
N GLY A 554 -7.68 3.32 36.53
CA GLY A 554 -6.59 3.51 37.48
C GLY A 554 -7.00 3.08 38.88
N ILE A 555 -6.19 2.24 39.53
CA ILE A 555 -6.44 1.73 40.88
C ILE A 555 -5.31 2.17 41.81
N LYS A 556 -5.66 2.55 43.03
CA LYS A 556 -4.69 2.81 44.10
C LYS A 556 -4.12 1.49 44.60
N TRP A 557 -2.84 1.25 44.33
CA TRP A 557 -2.16 0.04 44.80
C TRP A 557 -0.67 0.30 45.06
N GLY A 558 -0.24 0.01 46.29
CA GLY A 558 1.14 0.23 46.73
C GLY A 558 1.53 1.71 46.66
N LYS A 559 2.51 2.04 45.82
CA LYS A 559 2.97 3.42 45.57
C LYS A 559 2.21 4.11 44.42
N CYS A 560 1.17 3.49 43.88
CA CYS A 560 0.32 4.09 42.85
C CYS A 560 -0.85 4.80 43.52
N GLU A 561 -0.92 6.12 43.39
CA GLU A 561 -1.88 6.97 44.12
C GLU A 561 -3.00 7.51 43.23
N THR A 562 -2.88 7.33 41.90
CA THR A 562 -3.83 7.84 40.92
C THR A 562 -5.00 6.88 40.70
N GLU A 563 -6.20 7.41 40.78
CA GLU A 563 -7.48 6.77 40.51
C GLU A 563 -8.24 7.56 39.46
N TYR A 564 -8.60 6.90 38.37
CA TYR A 564 -9.39 7.45 37.28
C TYR A 564 -10.12 6.34 36.53
N GLU A 565 -11.14 6.69 35.76
CA GLU A 565 -11.81 5.76 34.85
C GLU A 565 -11.97 6.41 33.48
N ARG A 566 -11.59 5.68 32.43
CA ARG A 566 -11.59 6.13 31.05
C ARG A 566 -12.40 5.17 30.20
N TRP A 567 -13.31 5.71 29.42
CA TRP A 567 -14.06 5.01 28.38
C TRP A 567 -13.72 5.59 27.02
N GLU A 568 -13.44 4.74 26.04
CA GLU A 568 -13.35 5.15 24.64
C GLU A 568 -14.12 4.21 23.74
N ALA A 569 -14.80 4.78 22.76
CA ALA A 569 -15.48 4.05 21.70
C ALA A 569 -15.07 4.60 20.34
N GLY A 570 -15.04 3.73 19.35
CA GLY A 570 -14.59 4.09 18.02
C GLY A 570 -15.22 3.22 16.93
N ILE A 571 -15.33 3.82 15.74
CA ILE A 571 -15.74 3.17 14.50
C ILE A 571 -14.70 3.53 13.45
N SER A 572 -14.09 2.53 12.84
CA SER A 572 -13.12 2.68 11.75
C SER A 572 -13.57 1.91 10.52
N TYR A 573 -13.48 2.51 9.34
CA TYR A 573 -13.80 1.81 8.09
C TYR A 573 -13.04 2.36 6.90
N GLN A 574 -12.63 1.44 6.02
CA GLN A 574 -11.96 1.75 4.77
C GLN A 574 -12.78 1.20 3.60
N LEU A 575 -13.59 2.05 2.98
CA LEU A 575 -14.39 1.70 1.82
C LEU A 575 -13.55 1.74 0.55
N ARG A 576 -13.43 0.61 -0.14
CA ARG A 576 -12.81 0.52 -1.47
C ARG A 576 -13.82 0.94 -2.52
N LEU A 577 -13.55 2.03 -3.22
CA LEU A 577 -14.41 2.59 -4.25
C LEU A 577 -13.88 2.23 -5.64
N TYR A 578 -14.75 2.37 -6.64
CA TYR A 578 -14.41 2.16 -8.04
C TYR A 578 -13.28 3.11 -8.51
N ALA A 579 -12.51 2.70 -9.53
CA ALA A 579 -11.37 3.44 -10.08
C ALA A 579 -10.23 3.68 -9.09
N LEU A 580 -9.88 2.66 -8.30
CA LEU A 580 -8.74 2.65 -7.37
C LEU A 580 -8.82 3.73 -6.28
N ARG A 581 -10.04 4.17 -5.98
CA ARG A 581 -10.35 5.17 -4.95
C ARG A 581 -10.57 4.49 -3.61
N LYS A 582 -10.24 5.18 -2.53
CA LYS A 582 -10.54 4.71 -1.17
C LYS A 582 -11.12 5.86 -0.36
N LEU A 583 -12.10 5.55 0.47
CA LEU A 583 -12.63 6.46 1.47
C LEU A 583 -12.36 5.83 2.84
N TYR A 584 -11.55 6.51 3.62
CA TYR A 584 -11.28 6.17 5.01
C TYR A 584 -12.09 7.10 5.90
N PHE A 585 -12.75 6.54 6.91
CA PHE A 585 -13.32 7.33 7.99
C PHE A 585 -13.07 6.67 9.34
N ARG A 586 -12.85 7.51 10.35
CA ARG A 586 -12.70 7.11 11.75
C ARG A 586 -13.49 8.08 12.63
N LEU A 587 -14.52 7.56 13.27
CA LEU A 587 -15.28 8.27 14.31
C LEU A 587 -14.80 7.74 15.66
N GLY A 588 -14.53 8.62 16.60
CA GLY A 588 -14.10 8.23 17.94
C GLY A 588 -14.62 9.20 18.99
N GLY A 589 -14.89 8.69 20.17
CA GLY A 589 -15.21 9.50 21.32
C GLY A 589 -14.69 8.84 22.58
N GLY A 590 -14.31 9.67 23.55
CA GLY A 590 -13.83 9.20 24.84
C GLY A 590 -14.21 10.15 25.95
N LEU A 591 -14.30 9.63 27.16
CA LEU A 591 -14.54 10.44 28.37
C LEU A 591 -13.93 9.80 29.62
N TYR A 592 -13.57 10.66 30.57
CA TYR A 592 -13.17 10.27 31.92
C TYR A 592 -14.36 10.40 32.88
N THR A 593 -14.84 9.28 33.43
CA THR A 593 -16.01 9.25 34.34
C THR A 593 -15.63 9.49 35.80
N ASN A 594 -14.56 8.85 36.25
CA ASN A 594 -14.04 9.03 37.61
C ASN A 594 -12.78 9.90 37.57
N GLN A 595 -12.81 11.00 38.33
CA GLN A 595 -11.79 12.06 38.36
C GLN A 595 -11.39 12.41 39.80
N ASN A 596 -11.52 11.45 40.74
CA ASN A 596 -11.40 11.70 42.18
C ASN A 596 -9.97 12.01 42.69
N SER A 597 -8.96 11.91 41.84
CA SER A 597 -7.56 12.16 42.20
C SER A 597 -6.83 12.81 41.04
N VAL A 598 -5.60 13.29 41.26
CA VAL A 598 -4.75 13.78 40.18
C VAL A 598 -4.49 12.67 39.18
N TYR A 599 -4.90 12.90 37.94
CA TYR A 599 -4.71 11.95 36.84
C TYR A 599 -4.11 12.67 35.63
N PHE A 600 -3.88 11.92 34.56
CA PHE A 600 -3.37 12.44 33.30
C PHE A 600 -4.36 12.11 32.20
N VAL A 601 -4.77 13.13 31.46
CA VAL A 601 -5.62 12.95 30.27
C VAL A 601 -4.73 12.42 29.16
N ASP A 602 -4.89 11.13 28.87
CA ASP A 602 -4.17 10.40 27.82
C ASP A 602 -5.14 9.38 27.21
N PHE A 603 -5.77 9.76 26.11
CA PHE A 603 -6.68 8.90 25.36
C PHE A 603 -5.91 8.05 24.34
N ASP A 604 -6.31 6.79 24.17
CA ASP A 604 -5.68 5.93 23.20
C ASP A 604 -6.02 6.29 21.77
N ASN A 605 -7.29 6.67 21.55
CA ASN A 605 -7.78 7.06 20.24
C ASN A 605 -7.56 8.56 19.95
N PHE A 606 -7.24 9.41 20.94
CA PHE A 606 -7.01 10.85 20.74
C PHE A 606 -5.77 11.34 21.50
N ARG A 607 -4.61 11.15 20.88
CA ARG A 607 -3.32 11.62 21.42
C ARG A 607 -2.41 12.14 20.33
N ASP A 608 -1.50 13.03 20.72
CA ASP A 608 -0.43 13.51 19.84
C ASP A 608 0.68 12.45 19.72
N ASN A 609 0.74 11.76 18.58
CA ASN A 609 1.73 10.70 18.38
C ASN A 609 3.11 11.28 18.01
N ASN A 610 4.03 11.34 18.97
CA ASN A 610 5.40 11.84 18.72
C ASN A 610 6.25 10.93 17.84
N MET A 611 5.89 9.65 17.73
CA MET A 611 6.46 8.71 16.77
C MET A 611 5.37 8.21 15.82
N PRO A 612 5.59 8.23 14.50
CA PRO A 612 4.72 7.57 13.55
C PRO A 612 4.49 6.10 13.90
N GLU A 613 3.23 5.66 13.90
CA GLU A 613 2.88 4.24 14.01
C GLU A 613 3.11 3.48 12.70
N GLY A 614 3.10 4.19 11.56
CA GLY A 614 3.41 3.70 10.22
C GLY A 614 3.47 4.84 9.20
N TRP A 615 4.09 4.62 8.05
CA TRP A 615 4.33 5.68 7.05
C TRP A 615 3.12 5.99 6.16
N ASP A 616 2.27 5.00 5.88
CA ASP A 616 1.14 5.14 4.98
C ASP A 616 -0.15 5.60 5.68
N ASP A 617 -0.27 5.36 6.99
CA ASP A 617 -1.48 5.62 7.77
C ASP A 617 -1.42 6.94 8.57
N GLU A 618 -0.27 7.63 8.62
CA GLU A 618 -0.09 8.79 9.50
C GLU A 618 -0.80 10.06 9.02
N MET A 619 -1.07 10.18 7.71
CA MET A 619 -1.81 11.32 7.17
C MET A 619 -3.32 11.10 7.24
N SER A 620 -3.78 9.85 7.34
CA SER A 620 -5.18 9.47 7.44
C SER A 620 -5.54 9.14 8.89
N GLY A 621 -6.35 9.98 9.54
CA GLY A 621 -6.91 9.64 10.86
C GLY A 621 -6.32 10.36 12.07
N GLN A 622 -5.42 11.33 11.86
CA GLN A 622 -4.85 12.21 12.89
C GLN A 622 -4.96 13.68 12.48
N PHE A 623 -5.04 14.58 13.45
CA PHE A 623 -4.97 16.03 13.23
C PHE A 623 -3.52 16.45 13.03
N GLN A 624 -3.24 17.31 12.05
CA GLN A 624 -1.87 17.70 11.69
C GLN A 624 -1.54 19.12 12.16
N LEU A 625 -2.56 19.96 12.40
CA LEU A 625 -2.40 21.34 12.84
C LEU A 625 -2.86 21.60 14.27
N LEU A 626 -3.56 20.65 14.90
CA LEU A 626 -4.05 20.79 16.27
C LEU A 626 -2.88 20.87 17.26
N ASP A 627 -2.80 21.94 18.04
CA ASP A 627 -1.78 22.12 19.09
C ASP A 627 -1.79 20.93 20.06
N SER A 628 -0.60 20.41 20.39
CA SER A 628 -0.42 19.25 21.25
C SER A 628 -1.07 19.41 22.63
N ARG A 629 -1.21 20.66 23.10
CA ARG A 629 -1.81 20.97 24.42
C ARG A 629 -3.30 20.62 24.50
N TRP A 630 -4.02 20.68 23.38
CA TRP A 630 -5.46 20.35 23.32
C TRP A 630 -5.77 18.87 23.54
N TYR A 631 -4.81 17.98 23.32
CA TYR A 631 -5.01 16.54 23.53
C TYR A 631 -5.17 16.16 25.01
N ASN A 632 -4.61 16.98 25.91
CA ASN A 632 -4.56 16.70 27.34
C ASN A 632 -5.46 17.64 28.17
N GLU A 633 -6.21 18.53 27.52
CA GLU A 633 -7.00 19.57 28.22
C GLU A 633 -8.38 19.06 28.63
N SER A 634 -9.09 18.42 27.71
CA SER A 634 -10.50 18.08 27.90
C SER A 634 -10.67 16.66 28.44
N PRO A 635 -11.53 16.45 29.46
CA PRO A 635 -11.84 15.12 29.98
C PRO A 635 -12.73 14.30 29.04
N TYR A 636 -13.19 14.88 27.93
CA TYR A 636 -13.91 14.17 26.87
C TYR A 636 -13.52 14.70 25.50
N TYR A 637 -13.73 13.89 24.47
CA TYR A 637 -13.60 14.34 23.09
C TYR A 637 -14.58 13.60 22.18
N VAL A 638 -14.92 14.25 21.07
CA VAL A 638 -15.56 13.62 19.92
C VAL A 638 -14.80 14.04 18.68
N ARG A 639 -14.37 13.06 17.88
CA ARG A 639 -13.60 13.30 16.65
C ARG A 639 -14.17 12.54 15.48
N LEU A 640 -14.10 13.15 14.30
CA LEU A 640 -14.35 12.51 13.02
C LEU A 640 -13.17 12.81 12.10
N CYS A 641 -12.44 11.79 11.66
CA CYS A 641 -11.38 11.95 10.68
C CYS A 641 -11.79 11.24 9.38
N THR A 642 -11.74 11.95 8.26
CA THR A 642 -12.05 11.39 6.94
C THR A 642 -10.92 11.69 5.97
N ALA A 643 -10.55 10.69 5.18
CA ALA A 643 -9.54 10.81 4.13
C ALA A 643 -10.04 10.15 2.85
N TYR A 644 -10.15 10.91 1.79
CA TYR A 644 -10.50 10.42 0.46
C TYR A 644 -9.24 10.35 -0.40
N GLU A 645 -8.82 9.14 -0.73
CA GLU A 645 -7.70 8.84 -1.61
C GLU A 645 -8.21 8.62 -3.03
N SER A 646 -7.69 9.41 -3.96
CA SER A 646 -7.98 9.24 -5.38
C SER A 646 -6.75 9.46 -6.25
N PRO A 647 -6.48 8.57 -7.20
CA PRO A 647 -5.39 8.74 -8.14
C PRO A 647 -5.69 9.71 -9.30
N MET A 648 -6.97 10.08 -9.44
CA MET A 648 -7.46 10.88 -10.57
C MET A 648 -8.44 11.94 -10.07
N LEU A 649 -7.92 13.04 -9.50
CA LEU A 649 -8.74 14.07 -8.87
C LEU A 649 -8.60 15.42 -9.58
N LEU A 650 -7.71 16.31 -9.16
CA LEU A 650 -7.51 17.65 -9.71
C LEU A 650 -6.14 17.80 -10.36
N LEU A 651 -5.05 17.66 -9.59
CA LEU A 651 -3.69 17.94 -10.08
C LEU A 651 -3.18 16.88 -11.05
N SER A 652 -3.67 15.64 -10.95
CA SER A 652 -3.43 14.58 -11.92
C SER A 652 -4.09 14.85 -13.29
N ARG A 653 -4.84 15.95 -13.46
CA ARG A 653 -5.38 16.33 -14.78
C ARG A 653 -4.47 17.33 -15.49
N ILE A 654 -3.51 17.91 -14.78
CA ILE A 654 -2.56 18.87 -15.32
C ILE A 654 -1.43 18.11 -16.02
N LYS A 655 -1.25 18.37 -17.33
CA LYS A 655 -0.37 17.60 -18.22
C LYS A 655 1.07 17.44 -17.70
N TYR A 656 1.64 18.45 -17.07
CA TYR A 656 3.04 18.44 -16.61
C TYR A 656 3.22 17.74 -15.25
N LEU A 657 2.22 17.79 -14.37
CA LEU A 657 2.29 17.23 -13.02
C LEU A 657 1.85 15.77 -12.97
N SER A 658 0.96 15.35 -13.87
CA SER A 658 0.31 14.04 -13.73
C SER A 658 1.22 12.83 -13.93
N ASN A 659 2.40 12.99 -14.52
CA ASN A 659 3.35 11.87 -14.65
C ASN A 659 4.04 11.53 -13.32
N TYR A 660 4.03 12.46 -12.36
CA TYR A 660 4.72 12.33 -11.07
C TYR A 660 3.78 12.04 -9.90
N ILE A 661 2.50 12.43 -10.03
CA ILE A 661 1.48 12.23 -9.01
C ILE A 661 0.92 10.81 -9.15
N GLN A 662 1.05 10.00 -8.12
CA GLN A 662 0.38 8.69 -8.04
C GLN A 662 -1.02 8.84 -7.48
N LYS A 663 -1.15 9.57 -6.37
CA LYS A 663 -2.38 9.70 -5.61
C LYS A 663 -2.53 11.11 -5.06
N GLU A 664 -3.76 11.56 -5.01
CA GLU A 664 -4.20 12.78 -4.35
C GLU A 664 -5.06 12.37 -3.15
N HIS A 665 -4.94 13.13 -2.07
CA HIS A 665 -5.68 12.91 -0.84
C HIS A 665 -6.44 14.18 -0.47
N VAL A 666 -7.71 14.02 -0.09
CA VAL A 666 -8.51 15.09 0.50
C VAL A 666 -8.82 14.69 1.93
N TYR A 667 -8.45 15.53 2.88
CA TYR A 667 -8.63 15.31 4.31
C TYR A 667 -9.71 16.23 4.84
N CYS A 668 -10.57 15.71 5.70
CA CYS A 668 -11.51 16.49 6.48
C CYS A 668 -11.59 15.86 7.88
N ASN A 669 -11.10 16.58 8.87
CA ASN A 669 -11.09 16.17 10.26
C ASN A 669 -11.89 17.18 11.09
N LEU A 670 -12.74 16.70 11.99
CA LEU A 670 -13.54 17.50 12.91
C LEU A 670 -13.26 17.05 14.33
N LEU A 671 -13.16 18.01 15.25
CA LEU A 671 -12.96 17.81 16.67
C LEU A 671 -13.92 18.67 17.47
N SER A 672 -14.45 18.08 18.53
CA SER A 672 -15.17 18.75 19.59
C SER A 672 -14.55 18.33 20.93
N VAL A 673 -13.98 19.29 21.65
CA VAL A 673 -13.49 19.14 23.04
C VAL A 673 -14.11 20.24 23.90
N HIS A 674 -13.81 20.31 25.20
CA HIS A 674 -14.52 21.20 26.13
C HIS A 674 -14.58 22.68 25.67
N ALA A 675 -13.44 23.32 25.43
CA ALA A 675 -13.38 24.73 25.03
C ALA A 675 -13.30 24.96 23.50
N LEU A 676 -13.15 23.90 22.70
CA LEU A 676 -12.94 23.99 21.26
C LEU A 676 -14.09 23.29 20.50
N GLN A 677 -15.12 24.06 20.15
CA GLN A 677 -16.35 23.57 19.52
C GLN A 677 -16.89 24.56 18.46
N PRO A 678 -16.84 24.24 17.15
CA PRO A 678 -16.15 23.14 16.49
C PRO A 678 -14.73 23.52 16.02
N TYR A 679 -13.80 22.55 16.05
CA TYR A 679 -12.54 22.62 15.31
C TYR A 679 -12.64 21.75 14.05
N ALA A 680 -12.25 22.32 12.91
CA ALA A 680 -12.23 21.65 11.63
C ALA A 680 -10.86 21.80 10.97
N GLU A 681 -10.35 20.73 10.38
CA GLU A 681 -9.08 20.72 9.64
C GLU A 681 -9.33 20.08 8.28
N ILE A 682 -9.13 20.88 7.22
CA ILE A 682 -9.27 20.44 5.84
C ILE A 682 -7.87 20.42 5.22
N GLY A 683 -7.55 19.34 4.53
CA GLY A 683 -6.23 19.18 3.93
C GLY A 683 -6.30 18.68 2.51
N TYR A 684 -5.27 19.00 1.73
CA TYR A 684 -5.06 18.45 0.41
C TYR A 684 -3.62 17.94 0.31
N GLY A 685 -3.50 16.65 -0.02
CA GLY A 685 -2.24 15.91 -0.08
C GLY A 685 -1.94 15.35 -1.45
N LEU A 686 -0.66 15.23 -1.74
CA LEU A 686 -0.08 14.62 -2.91
C LEU A 686 0.86 13.52 -2.48
N SER A 687 0.63 12.33 -3.01
CA SER A 687 1.57 11.21 -2.91
C SER A 687 2.26 11.03 -4.25
N THR A 688 3.58 11.18 -4.22
CA THR A 688 4.47 10.85 -5.33
C THR A 688 5.29 9.63 -4.95
N HIS A 689 5.92 9.02 -5.93
CA HIS A 689 6.82 7.89 -5.68
C HIS A 689 8.03 8.19 -4.77
N LEU A 690 8.37 9.48 -4.53
CA LEU A 690 9.53 9.86 -3.71
C LEU A 690 9.16 10.43 -2.35
N PHE A 691 8.06 11.18 -2.31
CA PHE A 691 7.63 11.90 -1.12
C PHE A 691 6.12 12.04 -1.10
N ASN A 692 5.58 12.18 0.11
CA ASN A 692 4.23 12.65 0.34
C ASN A 692 4.32 14.09 0.88
N ALA A 693 3.48 14.96 0.34
CA ALA A 693 3.35 16.33 0.80
C ALA A 693 1.87 16.65 0.97
N ALA A 694 1.49 17.29 2.07
CA ALA A 694 0.15 17.83 2.23
C ALA A 694 0.17 19.21 2.87
N ALA A 695 -0.78 20.02 2.44
CA ALA A 695 -1.10 21.29 3.05
C ALA A 695 -2.44 21.15 3.78
N PHE A 696 -2.51 21.72 4.97
CA PHE A 696 -3.66 21.70 5.84
C PHE A 696 -4.07 23.14 6.17
N PHE A 697 -5.37 23.31 6.34
CA PHE A 697 -6.01 24.53 6.78
C PHE A 697 -6.92 24.17 7.94
N SER A 698 -6.71 24.80 9.09
CA SER A 698 -7.59 24.62 10.23
C SER A 698 -8.48 25.84 10.43
N MET A 699 -9.68 25.58 10.96
CA MET A 699 -10.64 26.57 11.38
C MET A 699 -11.14 26.19 12.77
N ALA A 700 -11.06 27.13 13.71
CA ALA A 700 -11.55 26.94 15.07
C ALA A 700 -12.60 28.00 15.43
N ASN A 701 -13.72 27.57 16.01
CA ASN A 701 -14.80 28.43 16.53
C ASN A 701 -15.25 29.54 15.55
N GLY A 702 -15.15 29.30 14.24
CA GLY A 702 -15.62 30.20 13.19
C GLY A 702 -14.76 31.44 12.88
N ALA A 703 -13.61 31.65 13.55
CA ALA A 703 -12.80 32.88 13.35
C ALA A 703 -11.28 32.67 13.36
N GLY A 704 -10.77 31.57 13.93
CA GLY A 704 -9.33 31.28 13.92
C GLY A 704 -8.92 30.46 12.71
N PHE A 705 -7.94 30.91 11.94
CA PHE A 705 -7.38 30.18 10.81
C PHE A 705 -5.91 29.89 11.01
N SER A 706 -5.51 28.64 10.79
CA SER A 706 -4.08 28.29 10.72
C SER A 706 -3.78 27.50 9.47
N PHE A 707 -2.57 27.68 8.96
CA PHE A 707 -2.05 26.96 7.81
C PHE A 707 -0.79 26.21 8.21
N GLY A 708 -0.66 24.99 7.73
CA GLY A 708 0.60 24.26 7.86
C GLY A 708 0.73 23.18 6.81
N ALA A 709 1.94 22.62 6.74
CA ALA A 709 2.28 21.60 5.78
C ALA A 709 3.03 20.46 6.46
N LYS A 710 2.92 19.28 5.87
CA LYS A 710 3.65 18.06 6.26
C LYS A 710 4.37 17.51 5.04
N PHE A 711 5.61 17.09 5.24
CA PHE A 711 6.44 16.52 4.21
C PHE A 711 7.13 15.26 4.74
N SER A 712 6.90 14.13 4.09
CA SER A 712 7.55 12.86 4.41
C SER A 712 8.20 12.27 3.19
N ILE A 713 9.42 11.78 3.33
CA ILE A 713 10.13 11.11 2.25
C ILE A 713 9.70 9.64 2.25
N CYS A 714 8.72 9.31 1.42
CA CYS A 714 8.13 7.96 1.32
C CYS A 714 8.89 7.05 0.35
N LEU A 715 10.08 7.44 -0.08
CA LEU A 715 11.02 6.55 -0.76
C LEU A 715 11.13 5.28 0.08
N PHE A 716 10.52 4.20 -0.42
CA PHE A 716 10.76 2.81 0.01
C PHE A 716 9.99 2.31 1.25
N ASN A 717 8.76 2.77 1.47
CA ASN A 717 7.91 2.38 2.62
C ASN A 717 7.53 0.88 2.73
N ASN A 718 7.77 0.04 1.71
CA ASN A 718 7.31 -1.37 1.67
C ASN A 718 8.41 -2.39 2.00
N TRP A 719 9.17 -2.15 3.07
CA TRP A 719 10.44 -2.85 3.35
C TRP A 719 10.40 -3.81 4.54
#